data_AF-A0A3D5I8L9-F1
#
_entry.id   AF-A0A3D5I8L9-F1
#
_cell.length_a   1.000
_cell.length_b   1.000
_cell.length_c   1.000
_cell.angle_alpha   90.00
_cell.angle_beta   90.00
_cell.angle_gamma   90.00
#
_symmetry.space_group_name_H-M   'P 1'
#
loop_
_entity.id
_entity.type
_entity.pdbx_description
1 polymer ?
#
loop_
_entity_poly.entity_id
_entity_poly.type
_entity_poly.pdbx_seq_one_letter_code
_entity_poly.pdbx_strand_id
1 'polypeptide(L)'
;MSKLLFLPDRNGREKESEGAGLVRLSADTSEMAALAKRMVIRQETDEITPDAAYQGAMALALLLDSWQGTDVRLAVRTIDAQKSRFASWVMAARPMEQRNQPIRLLMLVKDQQEALLGLVDAENGLTLAAQMGDIWDMMPERATWVNREDKCFRSPLPLLNEADCDLLLRRLHRMNLPGDRAKSFRAALNQRLTQEREMLSHSEEETLARLAIRAQAALGMMKVPGFAVLEENSLTDTENSLMQCFTAETVGVSEALKRQQVLLWHGKAFGRSSKVLGWTDTNWPDEAETLNGVEQEIALMADGSVWWNKKLADALNAYLRERSDKALLPAAREYLTLVKGQAEQNARQVQGTVTLQFPWRADSGAVQSLLQEALGDGWQEAAKQPFSQRLTCLTGVQLGDQALRTCCILENATMLPPLSMEMAKTIAENPTALALDAFRYQVEEDGSVTASYLLRARGEVRFVRTYAPDEQLYLENPPMVAVYPCAPMAFWHQYQVLVKGGDAKVYALSDGQWQGVENRENWTALLTAQYPSCLTLEKDGESLGALPNILDKEPDTGGNQPAIASIDLGTAVTAVTLTIGGREIPATHRPLLRMLLTLSDTPMDDMMTSLTMAANLIPTAVVLTGAGDVPGRDGYVYRPADMAALAAKEENRLLTGFKWRSDAAGVRARTLLIQQLMLDTALSAVLQGAGSLSWRIAMEDDMGEGGRRAVLDAAESGAAAATIASGLAPVPGTERVSWTPETAALGAYLRGEGGIHGGCAALDIGAGSIRAAIYLQNRTTPERSANIPYGTQLTLYETYANHPERIEYDFGGCSMGSLSLAKDALTAAFSVASDTQAHVGKTCMMLDFLLTENAAPLAMHLNARANAGQVTFLQSVAAEYLAGALFAAGLLTADVQADSMQNHYLPASLPVALTGRGALLVNLLPSGMVGKLNQFVSVATGRTYAAGNIQVQLMREGKWALSRGLSALKTLEIPPETPGLTRHQSFSEQMLHLMQTLCTVCPAHMWLLHPGLFDSMGRMTPAGIDTVRRVSARSFGEDDDMPASVMQFLSELRRSPIVADQLTPPGN
;
A
#
# COMPACT_ATOMS: atom_id res chain seq x y z
N MET A 1 17.96 62.93 -78.24
CA MET A 1 17.96 61.82 -77.27
C MET A 1 18.10 62.37 -75.86
N SER A 2 17.05 63.04 -75.37
CA SER A 2 17.03 63.74 -74.09
C SER A 2 15.99 63.11 -73.17
N LYS A 3 16.44 62.69 -71.98
CA LYS A 3 15.69 62.22 -70.79
C LYS A 3 15.08 60.82 -70.85
N LEU A 4 15.91 59.83 -70.52
CA LEU A 4 15.54 58.51 -70.01
C LEU A 4 16.16 58.36 -68.61
N LEU A 5 15.38 57.90 -67.62
CA LEU A 5 15.84 57.66 -66.24
C LEU A 5 15.85 56.14 -65.97
N PHE A 6 16.93 55.63 -65.38
CA PHE A 6 17.17 54.20 -65.10
C PHE A 6 16.92 53.94 -63.60
N LEU A 7 16.21 52.87 -63.20
CA LEU A 7 15.98 52.53 -61.79
C LEU A 7 16.84 51.32 -61.35
N PRO A 8 17.42 51.30 -60.13
CA PRO A 8 18.16 50.14 -59.62
C PRO A 8 17.23 48.96 -59.34
N ASP A 9 17.78 47.76 -59.32
CA ASP A 9 17.00 46.54 -59.08
C ASP A 9 16.59 46.36 -57.60
N ARG A 10 15.85 45.28 -57.34
CA ARG A 10 15.25 44.88 -56.04
C ARG A 10 16.29 44.75 -54.90
N ASN A 11 17.58 44.71 -55.22
CA ASN A 11 18.69 44.59 -54.29
C ASN A 11 19.60 45.84 -54.27
N GLY A 12 19.17 46.95 -54.86
CA GLY A 12 19.95 48.19 -54.95
C GLY A 12 21.19 48.09 -55.87
N ARG A 13 21.24 47.10 -56.77
CA ARG A 13 22.39 46.90 -57.66
C ARG A 13 22.22 47.69 -58.95
N GLU A 14 23.31 48.31 -59.43
CA GLU A 14 23.35 49.12 -60.66
C GLU A 14 23.68 48.28 -61.93
N LYS A 15 23.19 47.04 -62.04
CA LYS A 15 23.37 46.20 -63.26
C LYS A 15 22.01 45.85 -63.89
N GLU A 16 21.98 45.77 -65.22
CA GLU A 16 20.80 45.34 -66.00
C GLU A 16 20.29 43.98 -65.50
N SER A 17 19.11 43.96 -64.91
CA SER A 17 18.37 42.76 -64.51
C SER A 17 16.89 42.93 -64.87
N GLU A 18 16.13 41.83 -64.95
CA GLU A 18 14.71 41.80 -65.40
C GLU A 18 13.75 42.68 -64.57
N GLY A 19 14.20 43.29 -63.46
CA GLY A 19 13.44 44.24 -62.65
C GLY A 19 13.74 45.72 -62.90
N ALA A 20 14.69 46.08 -63.77
CA ALA A 20 15.03 47.47 -64.07
C ALA A 20 14.09 48.06 -65.14
N GLY A 21 13.50 49.23 -64.88
CA GLY A 21 12.56 49.90 -65.79
C GLY A 21 13.03 51.28 -66.28
N LEU A 22 12.74 51.59 -67.55
CA LEU A 22 13.03 52.86 -68.24
C LEU A 22 11.79 53.78 -68.27
N VAL A 23 11.92 55.04 -67.81
CA VAL A 23 10.82 56.04 -67.89
C VAL A 23 11.23 57.23 -68.77
N ARG A 24 10.31 57.64 -69.67
CA ARG A 24 10.47 58.77 -70.61
C ARG A 24 9.78 60.02 -70.06
N LEU A 25 10.49 61.14 -69.98
CA LEU A 25 9.95 62.42 -69.49
C LEU A 25 9.66 63.37 -70.68
N SER A 26 8.39 63.63 -70.99
CA SER A 26 8.00 64.72 -71.90
C SER A 26 7.72 66.01 -71.12
N ALA A 27 8.05 67.15 -71.73
CA ALA A 27 7.90 68.47 -71.17
C ALA A 27 6.46 68.95 -71.33
N ASP A 28 5.61 68.68 -70.34
CA ASP A 28 4.47 69.54 -70.04
C ASP A 28 4.18 69.48 -68.53
N THR A 29 4.04 70.67 -67.96
CA THR A 29 3.88 70.97 -66.54
C THR A 29 2.54 70.47 -66.01
N SER A 30 2.55 69.40 -65.20
CA SER A 30 1.56 69.11 -64.12
C SER A 30 1.83 67.82 -63.34
N GLU A 31 2.89 67.07 -63.63
CA GLU A 31 3.05 65.68 -63.12
C GLU A 31 4.28 65.42 -62.21
N MET A 32 4.80 66.41 -61.48
CA MET A 32 5.71 66.10 -60.34
C MET A 32 4.96 65.34 -59.22
N ALA A 33 3.66 65.57 -59.08
CA ALA A 33 2.79 64.73 -58.26
C ALA A 33 2.63 63.30 -58.83
N ALA A 34 2.80 63.10 -60.14
CA ALA A 34 2.75 61.77 -60.77
C ALA A 34 4.07 61.00 -60.66
N LEU A 35 5.22 61.71 -60.69
CA LEU A 35 6.53 61.11 -60.39
C LEU A 35 6.62 60.69 -58.91
N ALA A 36 6.10 61.53 -58.00
CA ALA A 36 5.88 61.17 -56.60
C ALA A 36 4.86 60.01 -56.44
N LYS A 37 3.79 59.97 -57.25
CA LYS A 37 2.84 58.83 -57.33
C LYS A 37 3.42 57.56 -57.97
N ARG A 38 4.58 57.60 -58.64
CA ARG A 38 5.26 56.42 -59.22
C ARG A 38 6.50 55.98 -58.43
N MET A 39 7.10 56.87 -57.64
CA MET A 39 8.08 56.50 -56.61
C MET A 39 7.41 55.86 -55.39
N VAL A 40 6.14 56.15 -55.14
CA VAL A 40 5.26 55.38 -54.26
C VAL A 40 4.55 54.33 -55.11
N ILE A 41 5.07 53.10 -55.10
CA ILE A 41 4.39 51.96 -55.74
C ILE A 41 3.03 51.80 -55.05
N ARG A 42 1.94 51.82 -55.83
CA ARG A 42 0.59 51.47 -55.34
C ARG A 42 0.67 50.09 -54.67
N GLN A 43 0.31 49.99 -53.39
CA GLN A 43 -0.25 48.75 -52.88
C GLN A 43 -1.55 48.54 -53.66
N GLU A 44 -1.61 47.49 -54.48
CA GLU A 44 -2.82 47.07 -55.20
C GLU A 44 -3.81 46.43 -54.21
N THR A 45 -4.30 47.20 -53.25
CA THR A 45 -5.44 46.84 -52.40
C THR A 45 -6.24 48.11 -52.07
N ASP A 46 -7.49 48.18 -52.52
CA ASP A 46 -8.39 49.33 -52.32
C ASP A 46 -8.78 49.57 -50.83
N GLU A 47 -8.31 48.72 -49.91
CA GLU A 47 -8.68 48.75 -48.48
C GLU A 47 -7.67 49.47 -47.57
N ILE A 48 -6.48 49.87 -48.07
CA ILE A 48 -5.40 50.39 -47.21
C ILE A 48 -5.16 51.88 -47.48
N THR A 49 -5.33 52.70 -46.44
CA THR A 49 -5.03 54.13 -46.54
C THR A 49 -3.52 54.38 -46.58
N PRO A 50 -3.02 55.31 -47.42
CA PRO A 50 -1.60 55.68 -47.46
C PRO A 50 -1.00 56.09 -46.11
N ASP A 51 -1.84 56.54 -45.18
CA ASP A 51 -1.44 56.92 -43.84
C ASP A 51 -1.20 55.70 -42.94
N ALA A 52 -1.99 54.64 -43.05
CA ALA A 52 -1.80 53.39 -42.28
C ALA A 52 -0.46 52.73 -42.63
N ALA A 53 -0.11 52.68 -43.92
CA ALA A 53 1.15 52.10 -44.38
C ALA A 53 2.37 52.93 -43.90
N TYR A 54 2.25 54.26 -43.94
CA TYR A 54 3.27 55.16 -43.38
C TYR A 54 3.44 54.95 -41.88
N GLN A 55 2.34 54.93 -41.11
CA GLN A 55 2.38 54.72 -39.66
C GLN A 55 3.03 53.38 -39.31
N GLY A 56 2.66 52.29 -39.99
CA GLY A 56 3.20 50.96 -39.74
C GLY A 56 4.69 50.84 -40.03
N ALA A 57 5.15 51.40 -41.15
CA ALA A 57 6.57 51.42 -41.51
C ALA A 57 7.40 52.33 -40.60
N MET A 58 6.85 53.50 -40.23
CA MET A 58 7.49 54.42 -39.30
C MET A 58 7.58 53.82 -37.89
N ALA A 59 6.53 53.15 -37.42
CA ALA A 59 6.53 52.46 -36.14
C ALA A 59 7.59 51.35 -36.09
N LEU A 60 7.67 50.53 -37.15
CA LEU A 60 8.71 49.51 -37.28
C LEU A 60 10.11 50.15 -37.22
N ALA A 61 10.36 51.18 -38.03
CA ALA A 61 11.65 51.86 -38.09
C ALA A 61 12.06 52.54 -36.76
N LEU A 62 11.11 52.95 -35.93
CA LEU A 62 11.38 53.65 -34.68
C LEU A 62 11.26 52.75 -33.44
N LEU A 63 10.87 51.48 -33.57
CA LEU A 63 10.82 50.53 -32.46
C LEU A 63 11.78 49.35 -32.63
N LEU A 64 12.24 49.04 -33.85
CA LEU A 64 12.98 47.80 -34.10
C LEU A 64 14.21 47.64 -33.21
N ASP A 65 14.97 48.70 -33.00
CA ASP A 65 16.17 48.67 -32.15
C ASP A 65 15.84 48.48 -30.67
N SER A 66 14.64 48.85 -30.21
CA SER A 66 14.23 48.67 -28.80
C SER A 66 13.79 47.24 -28.46
N TRP A 67 13.61 46.38 -29.45
CA TRP A 67 13.14 45.02 -29.23
C TRP A 67 14.30 44.07 -28.95
N GLN A 68 14.33 43.46 -27.77
CA GLN A 68 15.31 42.42 -27.46
C GLN A 68 15.00 41.12 -28.21
N GLY A 69 16.04 40.40 -28.64
CA GLY A 69 15.91 39.10 -29.31
C GLY A 69 15.54 39.16 -30.79
N THR A 70 15.44 40.35 -31.39
CA THR A 70 15.31 40.46 -32.86
C THR A 70 16.66 40.31 -33.56
N ASP A 71 16.68 39.50 -34.60
CA ASP A 71 17.82 39.32 -35.51
C ASP A 71 17.86 40.38 -36.62
N VAL A 72 16.83 41.23 -36.71
CA VAL A 72 16.70 42.30 -37.70
C VAL A 72 17.17 43.63 -37.12
N ARG A 73 18.00 44.37 -37.85
CA ARG A 73 18.50 45.69 -37.45
C ARG A 73 18.27 46.73 -38.54
N LEU A 74 18.26 48.00 -38.14
CA LEU A 74 18.19 49.12 -39.07
C LEU A 74 19.57 49.61 -39.44
N ALA A 75 19.80 49.79 -40.74
CA ALA A 75 20.99 50.44 -41.25
C ALA A 75 20.61 51.59 -42.20
N VAL A 76 21.32 52.70 -42.08
CA VAL A 76 21.20 53.79 -43.06
C VAL A 76 22.34 53.68 -44.06
N ARG A 77 22.01 53.68 -45.35
CA ARG A 77 22.97 53.73 -46.45
C ARG A 77 22.89 55.10 -47.11
N THR A 78 24.01 55.81 -47.16
CA THR A 78 24.08 57.09 -47.86
C THR A 78 24.56 56.86 -49.28
N ILE A 79 23.76 57.26 -50.26
CA ILE A 79 24.17 57.25 -51.67
C ILE A 79 24.96 58.52 -51.95
N ASP A 80 26.25 58.34 -52.25
CA ASP A 80 27.16 59.42 -52.62
C ASP A 80 27.00 59.75 -54.11
N ALA A 81 26.63 60.99 -54.41
CA ALA A 81 26.45 61.50 -55.76
C ALA A 81 27.76 61.45 -56.59
N GLN A 82 28.93 61.39 -55.96
CA GLN A 82 30.24 61.31 -56.63
C GLN A 82 30.63 59.89 -57.04
N LYS A 83 30.00 58.86 -56.46
CA LYS A 83 30.36 57.45 -56.68
C LYS A 83 29.42 56.70 -57.63
N SER A 84 28.28 57.30 -58.00
CA SER A 84 27.27 56.71 -58.88
C SER A 84 26.77 57.73 -59.90
N ARG A 85 26.79 57.36 -61.19
CA ARG A 85 26.19 58.17 -62.27
C ARG A 85 24.68 58.33 -62.09
N PHE A 86 24.01 57.28 -61.62
CA PHE A 86 22.59 57.31 -61.30
C PHE A 86 22.29 58.32 -60.17
N ALA A 87 23.05 58.26 -59.07
CA ALA A 87 22.91 59.20 -57.96
C ALA A 87 23.11 60.66 -58.40
N SER A 88 24.10 60.93 -59.28
CA SER A 88 24.30 62.27 -59.84
C SER A 88 23.10 62.80 -60.64
N TRP A 89 22.40 61.92 -61.36
CA TRP A 89 21.20 62.28 -62.15
C TRP A 89 19.98 62.52 -61.26
N VAL A 90 19.77 61.68 -60.25
CA VAL A 90 18.70 61.87 -59.26
C VAL A 90 18.91 63.18 -58.52
N MET A 91 20.14 63.50 -58.11
CA MET A 91 20.49 64.75 -57.43
C MET A 91 20.28 65.99 -58.33
N ALA A 92 20.59 65.91 -59.63
CA ALA A 92 20.35 66.99 -60.58
C ALA A 92 18.84 67.29 -60.80
N ALA A 93 17.98 66.27 -60.66
CA ALA A 93 16.54 66.38 -60.80
C ALA A 93 15.83 66.95 -59.55
N ARG A 94 16.52 67.08 -58.40
CA ARG A 94 15.94 67.65 -57.17
C ARG A 94 15.81 69.18 -57.23
N PRO A 95 14.86 69.76 -56.46
CA PRO A 95 14.78 71.21 -56.23
C PRO A 95 16.13 71.76 -55.79
N MET A 96 16.47 72.98 -56.21
CA MET A 96 17.80 73.57 -56.04
C MET A 96 18.27 73.57 -54.57
N GLU A 97 17.33 73.73 -53.64
CA GLU A 97 17.53 73.70 -52.18
C GLU A 97 17.93 72.33 -51.61
N GLN A 98 17.61 71.23 -52.30
CA GLN A 98 17.85 69.85 -51.86
C GLN A 98 19.02 69.16 -52.57
N ARG A 99 19.65 69.81 -53.56
CA ARG A 99 20.74 69.24 -54.37
C ARG A 99 22.02 68.94 -53.59
N ASN A 100 22.21 69.57 -52.44
CA ASN A 100 23.37 69.35 -51.57
C ASN A 100 23.08 68.36 -50.42
N GLN A 101 21.87 67.79 -50.34
CA GLN A 101 21.50 66.84 -49.29
C GLN A 101 21.69 65.40 -49.78
N PRO A 102 22.42 64.54 -49.05
CA PRO A 102 22.64 63.15 -49.45
C PRO A 102 21.31 62.36 -49.52
N ILE A 103 21.19 61.45 -50.50
CA ILE A 103 20.09 60.48 -50.53
C ILE A 103 20.41 59.39 -49.52
N ARG A 104 19.53 59.18 -48.55
CA ARG A 104 19.70 58.16 -47.51
C ARG A 104 18.61 57.10 -47.67
N LEU A 105 19.05 55.85 -47.77
CA LEU A 105 18.20 54.66 -47.78
C LEU A 105 18.15 54.07 -46.38
N LEU A 106 16.96 53.74 -45.91
CA LEU A 106 16.76 52.98 -44.69
C LEU A 106 16.60 51.50 -45.05
N MET A 107 17.51 50.67 -44.55
CA MET A 107 17.59 49.24 -44.83
C MET A 107 17.25 48.43 -43.58
N LEU A 108 16.56 47.31 -43.76
CA LEU A 108 16.48 46.22 -42.79
C LEU A 108 17.63 45.26 -43.05
N VAL A 109 18.27 44.78 -41.97
CA VAL A 109 19.44 43.89 -42.04
C VAL A 109 19.20 42.67 -41.16
N LYS A 110 19.20 41.48 -41.76
CA LYS A 110 19.08 40.19 -41.07
C LYS A 110 20.04 39.18 -41.73
N ASP A 111 20.85 38.46 -40.95
CA ASP A 111 21.81 37.46 -41.45
C ASP A 111 22.70 37.94 -42.62
N GLN A 112 23.16 39.20 -42.56
CA GLN A 112 23.92 39.90 -43.61
C GLN A 112 23.15 40.19 -44.91
N GLN A 113 21.87 39.84 -45.01
CA GLN A 113 20.99 40.30 -46.08
C GLN A 113 20.46 41.69 -45.76
N GLU A 114 20.38 42.56 -46.78
CA GLU A 114 19.82 43.90 -46.67
C GLU A 114 18.61 44.05 -47.59
N ALA A 115 17.51 44.57 -47.07
CA ALA A 115 16.33 44.90 -47.87
C ALA A 115 15.89 46.34 -47.62
N LEU A 116 15.51 47.04 -48.69
CA LEU A 116 15.14 48.46 -48.63
C LEU A 116 13.78 48.61 -47.97
N LEU A 117 13.72 49.34 -46.85
CA LEU A 117 12.46 49.74 -46.21
C LEU A 117 11.90 51.01 -46.86
N GLY A 118 12.75 52.03 -47.04
CA GLY A 118 12.31 53.30 -47.61
C GLY A 118 13.41 54.35 -47.74
N LEU A 119 13.03 55.50 -48.27
CA LEU A 119 13.88 56.68 -48.42
C LEU A 119 13.73 57.57 -47.18
N VAL A 120 14.84 58.03 -46.61
CA VAL A 120 14.80 59.02 -45.53
C VAL A 120 14.51 60.39 -46.14
N ASP A 121 13.42 61.03 -45.72
CA ASP A 121 12.98 62.31 -46.24
C ASP A 121 12.84 63.37 -45.12
N ALA A 122 13.02 64.65 -45.48
CA ALA A 122 13.07 65.73 -44.51
C ALA A 122 11.68 66.16 -43.98
N GLU A 123 10.60 65.82 -44.69
CA GLU A 123 9.25 66.28 -44.32
C GLU A 123 8.54 65.28 -43.39
N ASN A 124 8.55 64.01 -43.74
CA ASN A 124 7.84 62.92 -43.08
C ASN A 124 8.78 61.88 -42.48
N GLY A 125 10.10 62.03 -42.61
CA GLY A 125 11.11 61.16 -42.00
C GLY A 125 11.39 59.91 -42.83
N LEU A 126 10.33 59.21 -43.25
CA LEU A 126 10.40 57.99 -44.05
C LEU A 126 9.33 58.03 -45.15
N THR A 127 9.80 57.88 -46.39
CA THR A 127 8.96 57.59 -47.54
C THR A 127 9.11 56.10 -47.87
N LEU A 128 8.05 55.33 -47.63
CA LEU A 128 8.02 53.89 -47.86
C LEU A 128 8.32 53.57 -49.34
N ALA A 129 9.31 52.71 -49.59
CA ALA A 129 9.71 52.27 -50.94
C ALA A 129 9.75 50.73 -51.07
N ALA A 130 9.60 50.00 -49.96
CA ALA A 130 9.57 48.55 -49.93
C ALA A 130 8.29 47.96 -50.54
N GLN A 131 8.41 46.85 -51.26
CA GLN A 131 7.31 45.91 -51.42
C GLN A 131 7.34 44.92 -50.25
N MET A 132 6.21 44.63 -49.62
CA MET A 132 6.21 43.75 -48.44
C MET A 132 6.72 42.34 -48.75
N GLY A 133 6.56 41.85 -49.98
CA GLY A 133 7.13 40.57 -50.41
C GLY A 133 8.65 40.53 -50.36
N ASP A 134 9.33 41.66 -50.53
CA ASP A 134 10.80 41.75 -50.55
C ASP A 134 11.42 41.88 -49.15
N ILE A 135 10.63 42.37 -48.18
CA ILE A 135 11.07 42.55 -46.77
C ILE A 135 10.43 41.53 -45.82
N TRP A 136 9.65 40.58 -46.36
CA TRP A 136 8.81 39.65 -45.59
C TRP A 136 9.58 38.82 -44.57
N ASP A 137 10.64 38.15 -45.01
CA ASP A 137 11.48 37.29 -44.16
C ASP A 137 12.30 38.09 -43.12
N MET A 138 12.28 39.43 -43.23
CA MET A 138 12.91 40.37 -42.32
C MET A 138 11.90 41.07 -41.40
N MET A 139 10.61 40.67 -41.40
CA MET A 139 9.62 41.22 -40.47
C MET A 139 9.71 40.51 -39.11
N PRO A 140 9.94 41.25 -38.00
CA PRO A 140 9.93 40.66 -36.67
C PRO A 140 8.51 40.20 -36.30
N GLU A 141 8.39 39.10 -35.55
CA GLU A 141 7.08 38.59 -35.09
C GLU A 141 6.30 39.61 -34.23
N ARG A 142 7.02 40.52 -33.55
CA ARG A 142 6.44 41.59 -32.74
C ARG A 142 5.76 42.69 -33.57
N ALA A 143 6.02 42.79 -34.88
CA ALA A 143 5.37 43.75 -35.77
C ALA A 143 3.98 43.25 -36.21
N THR A 144 3.07 43.02 -35.27
CA THR A 144 1.75 42.39 -35.48
C THR A 144 0.81 43.19 -36.38
N TRP A 145 1.10 44.48 -36.62
CA TRP A 145 0.39 45.33 -37.58
C TRP A 145 0.80 45.09 -39.04
N VAL A 146 1.75 44.20 -39.28
CA VAL A 146 2.03 43.66 -40.61
C VAL A 146 1.06 42.53 -40.88
N ASN A 147 0.13 42.72 -41.82
CA ASN A 147 -0.79 41.66 -42.18
C ASN A 147 -0.10 40.64 -43.09
N ARG A 148 -0.16 39.36 -42.70
CA ARG A 148 0.47 38.25 -43.41
C ARG A 148 -0.24 37.85 -44.69
N GLU A 149 -1.56 37.90 -44.70
CA GLU A 149 -2.42 37.50 -45.82
C GLU A 149 -2.42 38.56 -46.93
N ASP A 150 -2.56 39.83 -46.56
CA ASP A 150 -2.69 40.97 -47.45
C ASP A 150 -1.34 41.60 -47.85
N LYS A 151 -0.23 41.10 -47.28
CA LYS A 151 1.15 41.58 -47.50
C LYS A 151 1.26 43.11 -47.42
N CYS A 152 0.82 43.68 -46.31
CA CYS A 152 0.73 45.12 -46.14
C CYS A 152 1.00 45.61 -44.72
N PHE A 153 1.32 46.90 -44.58
CA PHE A 153 1.32 47.59 -43.29
C PHE A 153 -0.08 48.09 -42.97
N ARG A 154 -0.65 47.65 -41.86
CA ARG A 154 -1.84 48.25 -41.25
C ARG A 154 -1.41 49.34 -40.25
N SER A 155 -2.37 50.14 -39.78
CA SER A 155 -2.10 51.10 -38.72
C SER A 155 -1.64 50.35 -37.46
N PRO A 156 -0.51 50.73 -36.86
CA PRO A 156 -0.01 50.10 -35.64
C PRO A 156 -0.78 50.58 -34.41
N LEU A 157 -1.52 51.69 -34.50
CA LEU A 157 -2.15 52.36 -33.36
C LEU A 157 -3.01 51.45 -32.45
N PRO A 158 -3.84 50.52 -32.98
CA PRO A 158 -4.62 49.62 -32.13
C PRO A 158 -3.77 48.57 -31.40
N LEU A 159 -2.53 48.34 -31.88
CA LEU A 159 -1.66 47.23 -31.49
C LEU A 159 -0.40 47.70 -30.74
N LEU A 160 -0.24 49.01 -30.53
CA LEU A 160 0.84 49.58 -29.74
C LEU A 160 0.41 49.67 -28.27
N ASN A 161 1.28 49.22 -27.36
CA ASN A 161 1.11 49.43 -25.92
C ASN A 161 1.58 50.84 -25.51
N GLU A 162 1.32 51.22 -24.26
CA GLU A 162 1.70 52.53 -23.68
C GLU A 162 3.19 52.85 -23.89
N ALA A 163 4.08 51.88 -23.67
CA ALA A 163 5.52 52.06 -23.74
C ALA A 163 6.01 52.33 -25.17
N ASP A 164 5.51 51.53 -26.11
CA ASP A 164 5.81 51.66 -27.53
C ASP A 164 5.25 52.99 -28.06
N CYS A 165 4.05 53.40 -27.61
CA CYS A 165 3.47 54.72 -27.93
C CYS A 165 4.30 55.88 -27.38
N ASP A 166 4.71 55.82 -26.11
CA ASP A 166 5.52 56.85 -25.44
C ASP A 166 6.88 57.02 -26.15
N LEU A 167 7.54 55.89 -26.46
CA LEU A 167 8.83 55.88 -27.15
C LEU A 167 8.70 56.46 -28.57
N LEU A 168 7.71 55.99 -29.33
CA LEU A 168 7.43 56.52 -30.67
C LEU A 168 7.16 58.03 -30.64
N LEU A 169 6.33 58.49 -29.70
CA LEU A 169 5.99 59.90 -29.56
C LEU A 169 7.23 60.75 -29.29
N ARG A 170 8.11 60.34 -28.37
CA ARG A 170 9.35 61.04 -28.05
C ARG A 170 10.31 61.07 -29.24
N ARG A 171 10.49 59.93 -29.91
CA ARG A 171 11.36 59.82 -31.09
C ARG A 171 10.85 60.70 -32.24
N LEU A 172 9.55 60.68 -32.52
CA LEU A 172 8.92 61.55 -33.53
C LEU A 172 8.93 63.04 -33.16
N HIS A 173 8.86 63.38 -31.87
CA HIS A 173 9.00 64.76 -31.40
C HIS A 173 10.43 65.26 -31.59
N ARG A 174 11.42 64.42 -31.28
CA ARG A 174 12.84 64.70 -31.47
C ARG A 174 13.24 64.88 -32.94
N MET A 175 12.68 64.08 -33.84
CA MET A 175 12.90 64.24 -35.28
C MET A 175 12.30 65.54 -35.83
N ASN A 176 11.38 66.19 -35.10
CA ASN A 176 10.74 67.48 -35.41
C ASN A 176 10.28 67.63 -36.89
N LEU A 177 9.68 66.57 -37.42
CA LEU A 177 9.27 66.48 -38.82
C LEU A 177 8.10 67.45 -39.14
N PRO A 178 8.20 68.31 -40.19
CA PRO A 178 7.21 69.34 -40.50
C PRO A 178 6.00 68.85 -41.31
N GLY A 179 6.08 67.65 -41.90
CA GLY A 179 5.06 67.10 -42.80
C GLY A 179 3.76 66.70 -42.10
N ASP A 180 2.65 66.78 -42.84
CA ASP A 180 1.31 66.56 -42.30
C ASP A 180 1.07 65.11 -41.86
N ARG A 181 1.69 64.12 -42.52
CA ARG A 181 1.60 62.70 -42.08
C ARG A 181 2.28 62.46 -40.75
N ALA A 182 3.46 63.05 -40.53
CA ALA A 182 4.18 62.97 -39.25
C ALA A 182 3.42 63.70 -38.13
N LYS A 183 2.84 64.88 -38.42
CA LYS A 183 1.97 65.61 -37.48
C LYS A 183 0.72 64.80 -37.12
N SER A 184 0.05 64.24 -38.12
CA SER A 184 -1.14 63.39 -37.93
C SER A 184 -0.81 62.15 -37.11
N PHE A 185 0.32 61.48 -37.37
CA PHE A 185 0.73 60.32 -36.59
C PHE A 185 1.05 60.68 -35.13
N ARG A 186 1.76 61.79 -34.86
CA ARG A 186 1.97 62.29 -33.49
C ARG A 186 0.65 62.61 -32.78
N ALA A 187 -0.30 63.24 -33.48
CA ALA A 187 -1.62 63.53 -32.93
C ALA A 187 -2.39 62.25 -32.61
N ALA A 188 -2.34 61.25 -33.49
CA ALA A 188 -2.99 59.96 -33.31
C ALA A 188 -2.36 59.13 -32.17
N LEU A 189 -1.04 59.18 -31.98
CA LEU A 189 -0.35 58.58 -30.83
C LEU A 189 -0.72 59.26 -29.51
N ASN A 190 -0.77 60.60 -29.48
CA ASN A 190 -1.25 61.35 -28.31
C ASN A 190 -2.73 61.02 -28.00
N GLN A 191 -3.57 60.95 -29.03
CA GLN A 191 -4.97 60.58 -28.90
C GLN A 191 -5.11 59.15 -28.39
N ARG A 192 -4.31 58.20 -28.87
CA ARG A 192 -4.29 56.81 -28.40
C ARG A 192 -3.92 56.71 -26.92
N LEU A 193 -2.84 57.39 -26.50
CA LEU A 193 -2.43 57.48 -25.09
C LEU A 193 -3.50 58.11 -24.19
N THR A 194 -4.31 59.02 -24.74
CA THR A 194 -5.42 59.65 -24.01
C THR A 194 -6.65 58.74 -24.00
N GLN A 195 -6.97 58.09 -25.12
CA GLN A 195 -8.07 57.14 -25.26
C GLN A 195 -7.89 55.90 -24.39
N GLU A 196 -6.68 55.35 -24.25
CA GLU A 196 -6.46 54.24 -23.31
C GLU A 196 -6.75 54.67 -21.86
N ARG A 197 -6.33 55.87 -21.47
CA ARG A 197 -6.64 56.44 -20.15
C ARG A 197 -8.14 56.66 -19.97
N GLU A 198 -8.84 57.09 -21.02
CA GLU A 198 -10.28 57.30 -21.01
C GLU A 198 -11.04 55.97 -20.98
N MET A 199 -10.73 54.99 -21.82
CA MET A 199 -11.38 53.66 -21.82
C MET A 199 -11.23 52.96 -20.47
N LEU A 200 -10.05 53.03 -19.86
CA LEU A 200 -9.78 52.47 -18.53
C LEU A 200 -10.46 53.25 -17.39
N SER A 201 -10.86 54.51 -17.63
CA SER A 201 -11.69 55.27 -16.68
C SER A 201 -13.18 54.89 -16.73
N HIS A 202 -13.64 54.24 -17.81
CA HIS A 202 -15.02 53.74 -17.94
C HIS A 202 -15.26 52.38 -17.27
N SER A 203 -14.25 51.81 -16.60
CA SER A 203 -14.35 50.59 -15.78
C SER A 203 -14.83 49.34 -16.52
N GLU A 204 -14.32 49.08 -17.74
CA GLU A 204 -14.59 47.83 -18.44
C GLU A 204 -14.03 46.62 -17.67
N GLU A 205 -14.92 45.72 -17.25
CA GLU A 205 -14.63 44.62 -16.32
C GLU A 205 -13.58 43.64 -16.85
N GLU A 206 -13.65 43.28 -18.13
CA GLU A 206 -12.71 42.34 -18.76
C GLU A 206 -11.27 42.87 -18.78
N THR A 207 -11.09 44.16 -19.06
CA THR A 207 -9.76 44.80 -19.07
C THR A 207 -9.17 44.86 -17.67
N LEU A 208 -9.98 45.17 -16.66
CA LEU A 208 -9.58 45.18 -15.25
C LEU A 208 -9.24 43.77 -14.74
N ALA A 209 -9.99 42.75 -15.15
CA ALA A 209 -9.71 41.34 -14.82
C ALA A 209 -8.36 40.88 -15.39
N ARG A 210 -8.09 41.16 -16.67
CA ARG A 210 -6.79 40.83 -17.30
C ARG A 210 -5.62 41.58 -16.65
N LEU A 211 -5.82 42.80 -16.19
CA LEU A 211 -4.83 43.56 -15.43
C LEU A 211 -4.57 42.94 -14.06
N ALA A 212 -5.63 42.52 -13.36
CA ALA A 212 -5.52 41.81 -12.08
C ALA A 212 -4.75 40.50 -12.21
N ILE A 213 -5.01 39.69 -13.24
CA ILE A 213 -4.26 38.44 -13.49
C ILE A 213 -2.75 38.73 -13.60
N ARG A 214 -2.35 39.74 -14.37
CA ARG A 214 -0.94 40.13 -14.50
C ARG A 214 -0.34 40.61 -13.18
N ALA A 215 -1.08 41.40 -12.41
CA ALA A 215 -0.64 41.86 -11.09
C ALA A 215 -0.48 40.69 -10.11
N GLN A 216 -1.44 39.76 -10.09
CA GLN A 216 -1.39 38.55 -9.28
C GLN A 216 -0.23 37.65 -9.68
N ALA A 217 0.05 37.49 -10.98
CA ALA A 217 1.21 36.74 -11.46
C ALA A 217 2.52 37.39 -11.01
N ALA A 218 2.69 38.69 -11.26
CA ALA A 218 3.89 39.44 -10.90
C ALA A 218 4.22 39.38 -9.40
N LEU A 219 3.20 39.42 -8.55
CA LEU A 219 3.35 39.49 -7.10
C LEU A 219 3.30 38.13 -6.42
N GLY A 220 2.57 37.16 -7.00
CA GLY A 220 2.27 35.87 -6.40
C GLY A 220 3.01 34.67 -7.01
N MET A 221 3.49 34.75 -8.26
CA MET A 221 4.07 33.59 -8.98
C MET A 221 5.60 33.56 -9.02
N MET A 222 6.30 34.49 -8.35
CA MET A 222 7.77 34.60 -8.39
C MET A 222 8.55 33.31 -8.05
N LYS A 223 7.94 32.36 -7.33
CA LYS A 223 8.55 31.06 -6.97
C LYS A 223 7.89 29.86 -7.67
N VAL A 224 6.91 30.10 -8.52
CA VAL A 224 6.20 29.07 -9.26
C VAL A 224 7.04 28.66 -10.48
N PRO A 225 7.32 27.37 -10.67
CA PRO A 225 8.03 26.89 -11.86
C PRO A 225 7.35 27.37 -13.16
N GLY A 226 8.15 27.78 -14.14
CA GLY A 226 7.66 28.31 -15.42
C GLY A 226 7.45 29.82 -15.47
N PHE A 227 7.33 30.50 -14.32
CA PHE A 227 7.19 31.96 -14.26
C PHE A 227 8.56 32.66 -14.19
N ALA A 228 8.73 33.73 -14.96
CA ALA A 228 9.92 34.57 -14.91
C ALA A 228 9.59 36.04 -15.16
N VAL A 229 10.46 36.93 -14.64
CA VAL A 229 10.42 38.37 -14.92
C VAL A 229 11.71 38.75 -15.64
N LEU A 230 11.59 39.29 -16.84
CA LEU A 230 12.71 39.80 -17.64
C LEU A 230 12.80 41.32 -17.49
N GLU A 231 14.00 41.84 -17.23
CA GLU A 231 14.26 43.29 -17.31
C GLU A 231 14.70 43.67 -18.73
N GLU A 232 13.85 44.42 -19.45
CA GLU A 232 14.22 45.04 -20.73
C GLU A 232 15.03 46.32 -20.47
N ASN A 233 16.27 46.35 -21.00
CA ASN A 233 17.15 47.50 -20.90
C ASN A 233 16.65 48.64 -21.77
N SER A 234 16.68 49.85 -21.21
CA SER A 234 16.37 51.07 -21.93
C SER A 234 17.50 51.48 -22.85
N LEU A 235 17.30 51.34 -24.17
CA LEU A 235 18.16 51.97 -25.16
C LEU A 235 17.93 53.48 -25.16
N THR A 236 19.00 54.24 -25.42
CA THR A 236 18.91 55.69 -25.45
C THR A 236 18.23 56.15 -26.74
N ASP A 237 17.46 57.24 -26.68
CA ASP A 237 16.80 57.84 -27.86
C ASP A 237 17.78 58.24 -29.00
N THR A 238 19.09 58.16 -28.78
CA THR A 238 20.16 58.53 -29.73
C THR A 238 20.73 57.35 -30.53
N GLU A 239 20.37 56.11 -30.21
CA GLU A 239 20.95 54.90 -30.85
C GLU A 239 20.20 54.44 -32.12
N ASN A 240 18.99 54.95 -32.37
CA ASN A 240 18.22 54.57 -33.55
C ASN A 240 18.80 55.16 -34.86
N SER A 241 19.11 54.28 -35.83
CA SER A 241 19.75 54.64 -37.10
C SER A 241 18.96 55.67 -37.93
N LEU A 242 17.62 55.63 -37.92
CA LEU A 242 16.79 56.61 -38.64
C LEU A 242 16.87 57.98 -37.96
N MET A 243 16.84 58.02 -36.63
CA MET A 243 16.92 59.29 -35.88
C MET A 243 18.26 60.01 -36.08
N GLN A 244 19.37 59.28 -36.18
CA GLN A 244 20.70 59.85 -36.43
C GLN A 244 20.80 60.64 -37.75
N CYS A 245 19.82 60.49 -38.65
CA CYS A 245 19.75 61.27 -39.88
C CYS A 245 19.34 62.74 -39.65
N PHE A 246 18.76 63.07 -38.51
CA PHE A 246 18.19 64.38 -38.21
C PHE A 246 19.01 65.02 -37.07
N THR A 247 19.86 66.00 -37.39
CA THR A 247 20.83 66.55 -36.43
C THR A 247 20.21 67.55 -35.45
N ALA A 248 20.46 67.22 -34.18
CA ALA A 248 20.29 67.96 -32.93
C ALA A 248 20.58 69.47 -32.98
N GLU A 249 19.58 70.28 -32.67
CA GLU A 249 19.76 71.57 -31.98
C GLU A 249 18.46 71.93 -31.25
N THR A 250 18.28 71.32 -30.07
CA THR A 250 17.64 71.84 -28.84
C THR A 250 17.05 70.69 -28.01
N VAL A 251 17.17 70.85 -26.69
CA VAL A 251 16.42 70.18 -25.62
C VAL A 251 17.01 68.88 -25.04
N GLY A 252 17.65 69.03 -23.88
CA GLY A 252 17.44 68.23 -22.67
C GLY A 252 17.89 66.77 -22.68
N VAL A 253 18.76 66.43 -21.71
CA VAL A 253 18.92 65.06 -21.22
C VAL A 253 17.53 64.58 -20.79
N SER A 254 16.90 63.71 -21.59
CA SER A 254 15.71 62.98 -21.12
C SER A 254 16.19 62.03 -20.04
N GLU A 255 15.47 61.95 -18.92
CA GLU A 255 15.65 60.90 -17.92
C GLU A 255 15.79 59.55 -18.64
N ALA A 256 16.80 58.76 -18.24
CA ALA A 256 16.90 57.38 -18.64
C ALA A 256 15.52 56.72 -18.47
N LEU A 257 15.03 56.06 -19.53
CA LEU A 257 13.84 55.22 -19.38
C LEU A 257 14.10 54.28 -18.20
N LYS A 258 13.14 54.22 -17.28
CA LYS A 258 13.20 53.26 -16.18
C LYS A 258 13.11 51.86 -16.80
N ARG A 259 13.93 50.93 -16.31
CA ARG A 259 13.91 49.51 -16.71
C ARG A 259 12.48 49.00 -16.72
N GLN A 260 12.08 48.35 -17.80
CA GLN A 260 10.76 47.75 -17.92
C GLN A 260 10.82 46.28 -17.56
N GLN A 261 9.80 45.80 -16.87
CA GLN A 261 9.66 44.39 -16.52
C GLN A 261 8.67 43.74 -17.47
N VAL A 262 9.05 42.58 -18.01
CA VAL A 262 8.19 41.72 -18.83
C VAL A 262 7.94 40.42 -18.09
N LEU A 263 6.67 40.05 -17.95
CA LEU A 263 6.23 38.81 -17.34
C LEU A 263 6.25 37.71 -18.39
N LEU A 264 6.93 36.61 -18.07
CA LEU A 264 7.07 35.44 -18.92
C LEU A 264 6.46 34.21 -18.24
N TRP A 265 5.74 33.40 -19.01
CA TRP A 265 5.23 32.09 -18.63
C TRP A 265 5.71 31.06 -19.64
N HIS A 266 6.50 30.08 -19.19
CA HIS A 266 7.27 29.15 -20.04
C HIS A 266 8.03 29.84 -21.18
N GLY A 267 8.60 31.01 -20.90
CA GLY A 267 9.34 31.82 -21.87
C GLY A 267 8.48 32.69 -22.81
N LYS A 268 7.14 32.58 -22.77
CA LYS A 268 6.22 33.42 -23.54
C LYS A 268 5.80 34.66 -22.77
N ALA A 269 5.84 35.83 -23.40
CA ALA A 269 5.48 37.09 -22.76
C ALA A 269 3.96 37.28 -22.68
N PHE A 270 3.47 37.74 -21.52
CA PHE A 270 2.03 37.99 -21.32
C PHE A 270 1.70 39.26 -20.51
N GLY A 271 2.70 39.96 -19.96
CA GLY A 271 2.48 41.26 -19.32
C GLY A 271 3.71 42.16 -19.34
N ARG A 272 3.52 43.47 -19.39
CA ARG A 272 4.58 44.49 -19.27
C ARG A 272 4.28 45.50 -18.18
N SER A 273 5.32 46.00 -17.51
CA SER A 273 5.17 47.04 -16.50
C SER A 273 4.68 48.36 -17.11
N SER A 274 3.58 48.90 -16.59
CA SER A 274 3.01 50.20 -16.96
C SER A 274 3.10 51.20 -15.80
N LYS A 275 3.33 52.48 -16.13
CA LYS A 275 3.34 53.57 -15.16
C LYS A 275 1.95 53.91 -14.66
N VAL A 276 0.93 53.80 -15.53
CA VAL A 276 -0.44 54.25 -15.26
C VAL A 276 -1.32 53.08 -14.80
N LEU A 277 -1.11 51.89 -15.36
CA LEU A 277 -1.91 50.68 -15.11
C LEU A 277 -1.25 49.70 -14.15
N GLY A 278 0.05 49.86 -13.89
CA GLY A 278 0.82 48.85 -13.19
C GLY A 278 1.30 47.76 -14.14
N TRP A 279 0.39 47.07 -14.81
CA TRP A 279 0.66 46.06 -15.82
C TRP A 279 -0.24 46.23 -17.04
N THR A 280 0.32 46.04 -18.23
CA THR A 280 -0.38 46.12 -19.53
C THR A 280 -0.03 44.93 -20.41
N ASP A 281 -0.71 44.83 -21.54
CA ASP A 281 -0.49 43.91 -22.64
C ASP A 281 0.95 43.90 -23.21
N THR A 282 1.34 42.76 -23.79
CA THR A 282 2.62 42.59 -24.50
C THR A 282 2.52 42.69 -26.01
N ASN A 283 1.30 42.56 -26.55
CA ASN A 283 0.99 42.43 -27.97
C ASN A 283 1.67 41.24 -28.66
N TRP A 284 1.92 40.18 -27.89
CA TRP A 284 2.44 38.92 -28.42
C TRP A 284 1.30 38.09 -29.03
N PRO A 285 1.47 37.42 -30.19
CA PRO A 285 0.40 36.64 -30.82
C PRO A 285 -0.28 35.61 -29.89
N ASP A 286 0.52 34.92 -29.06
CA ASP A 286 0.06 33.89 -28.13
C ASP A 286 -0.32 34.44 -26.74
N GLU A 287 -0.37 35.76 -26.57
CA GLU A 287 -0.57 36.39 -25.26
C GLU A 287 -1.89 35.96 -24.61
N ALA A 288 -2.99 35.90 -25.38
CA ALA A 288 -4.30 35.53 -24.84
C ALA A 288 -4.31 34.09 -24.31
N GLU A 289 -3.72 33.15 -25.07
CA GLU A 289 -3.59 31.75 -24.63
C GLU A 289 -2.67 31.64 -23.39
N THR A 290 -1.56 32.39 -23.39
CA THR A 290 -0.62 32.42 -22.28
C THR A 290 -1.26 32.98 -21.02
N LEU A 291 -2.00 34.08 -21.14
CA LEU A 291 -2.71 34.73 -20.04
C LEU A 291 -3.81 33.83 -19.46
N ASN A 292 -4.58 33.14 -20.31
CA ASN A 292 -5.56 32.15 -19.86
C ASN A 292 -4.89 30.99 -19.10
N GLY A 293 -3.73 30.52 -19.57
CA GLY A 293 -2.95 29.51 -18.85
C GLY A 293 -2.50 29.99 -17.47
N VAL A 294 -2.01 31.24 -17.37
CA VAL A 294 -1.62 31.85 -16.10
C VAL A 294 -2.83 32.06 -15.17
N GLU A 295 -3.98 32.45 -15.71
CA GLU A 295 -5.22 32.59 -14.97
C GLU A 295 -5.64 31.27 -14.30
N GLN A 296 -5.58 30.16 -15.04
CA GLN A 296 -5.88 28.83 -14.50
C GLN A 296 -4.94 28.44 -13.35
N GLU A 297 -3.64 28.72 -13.47
CA GLU A 297 -2.65 28.47 -12.43
C GLU A 297 -2.90 29.32 -11.18
N ILE A 298 -3.25 30.60 -11.37
CA ILE A 298 -3.62 31.52 -10.29
C ILE A 298 -4.90 31.05 -9.59
N ALA A 299 -5.90 30.61 -10.35
CA ALA A 299 -7.16 30.11 -9.79
C ALA A 299 -6.92 28.87 -8.91
N LEU A 300 -6.10 27.92 -9.39
CA LEU A 300 -5.69 26.74 -8.61
C LEU A 300 -4.98 27.11 -7.31
N MET A 301 -4.04 28.06 -7.35
CA MET A 301 -3.33 28.53 -6.16
C MET A 301 -4.25 29.31 -5.20
N ALA A 302 -5.17 30.11 -5.74
CA ALA A 302 -6.11 30.92 -4.98
C ALA A 302 -7.12 30.05 -4.21
N ASP A 303 -7.51 28.91 -4.76
CA ASP A 303 -8.39 27.94 -4.09
C ASP A 303 -7.60 27.03 -3.12
N GLY A 304 -6.42 26.55 -3.54
CA GLY A 304 -5.67 25.52 -2.83
C GLY A 304 -4.69 25.97 -1.74
N SER A 305 -4.26 27.24 -1.70
CA SER A 305 -3.20 27.69 -0.79
C SER A 305 -3.56 28.95 0.01
N VAL A 306 -3.88 28.75 1.30
CA VAL A 306 -4.09 29.84 2.27
C VAL A 306 -2.82 30.69 2.42
N TRP A 307 -1.65 30.05 2.39
CA TRP A 307 -0.36 30.73 2.52
C TRP A 307 -0.04 31.61 1.30
N TRP A 308 -0.28 31.11 0.09
CA TRP A 308 -0.10 31.89 -1.12
C TRP A 308 -1.03 33.10 -1.15
N ASN A 309 -2.31 32.92 -0.79
CA ASN A 309 -3.27 34.01 -0.68
C ASN A 309 -2.82 35.09 0.32
N LYS A 310 -2.29 34.68 1.48
CA LYS A 310 -1.75 35.63 2.47
C LYS A 310 -0.59 36.44 1.89
N LYS A 311 0.35 35.76 1.22
CA LYS A 311 1.49 36.43 0.58
C LYS A 311 1.07 37.36 -0.54
N LEU A 312 0.12 36.94 -1.37
CA LEU A 312 -0.42 37.76 -2.44
C LEU A 312 -1.10 39.00 -1.86
N ALA A 313 -1.91 38.86 -0.80
CA ALA A 313 -2.55 39.98 -0.13
C ALA A 313 -1.52 40.97 0.46
N ASP A 314 -0.48 40.47 1.14
CA ASP A 314 0.60 41.29 1.68
C ASP A 314 1.37 42.03 0.57
N ALA A 315 1.67 41.34 -0.53
CA ALA A 315 2.36 41.90 -1.69
C ALA A 315 1.50 42.95 -2.42
N LEU A 316 0.20 42.69 -2.60
CA LEU A 316 -0.75 43.66 -3.16
C LEU A 316 -0.90 44.89 -2.25
N ASN A 317 -0.94 44.70 -0.93
CA ASN A 317 -0.99 45.82 0.02
C ASN A 317 0.29 46.67 -0.05
N ALA A 318 1.47 46.06 -0.11
CA ALA A 318 2.74 46.77 -0.30
C ALA A 318 2.75 47.53 -1.64
N TYR A 319 2.36 46.86 -2.73
CA TYR A 319 2.27 47.43 -4.06
C TYR A 319 1.34 48.65 -4.14
N LEU A 320 0.17 48.57 -3.50
CA LEU A 320 -0.81 49.67 -3.43
C LEU A 320 -0.35 50.83 -2.53
N ARG A 321 0.53 50.59 -1.55
CA ARG A 321 1.12 51.64 -0.69
C ARG A 321 2.27 52.37 -1.37
N GLU A 322 3.14 51.65 -2.09
CA GLU A 322 4.30 52.23 -2.77
C GLU A 322 3.91 53.14 -3.94
N ARG A 323 2.77 52.87 -4.60
CA ARG A 323 2.24 53.73 -5.66
C ARG A 323 1.23 54.73 -5.10
N SER A 324 1.63 56.00 -5.00
CA SER A 324 0.77 57.12 -4.59
C SER A 324 -0.51 57.24 -5.44
N ASP A 325 -1.55 57.92 -4.94
CA ASP A 325 -2.85 58.11 -5.63
C ASP A 325 -2.77 58.74 -7.03
N LYS A 326 -1.61 59.30 -7.41
CA LYS A 326 -1.35 59.87 -8.75
C LYS A 326 -0.65 58.90 -9.72
N ALA A 327 -0.27 57.69 -9.27
CA ALA A 327 0.56 56.74 -10.01
C ALA A 327 -0.18 55.47 -10.47
N LEU A 328 -1.45 55.28 -10.11
CA LEU A 328 -2.35 54.24 -10.62
C LEU A 328 -3.70 54.88 -10.92
N LEU A 329 -4.37 54.47 -12.00
CA LEU A 329 -5.74 54.91 -12.25
C LEU A 329 -6.69 54.49 -11.09
N PRO A 330 -7.68 55.32 -10.71
CA PRO A 330 -8.61 55.00 -9.63
C PRO A 330 -9.32 53.66 -9.82
N ALA A 331 -9.85 53.37 -11.01
CA ALA A 331 -10.54 52.11 -11.32
C ALA A 331 -9.63 50.88 -11.15
N ALA A 332 -8.37 50.95 -11.60
CA ALA A 332 -7.40 49.88 -11.41
C ALA A 332 -7.03 49.69 -9.94
N ARG A 333 -6.91 50.78 -9.17
CA ARG A 333 -6.65 50.73 -7.73
C ARG A 333 -7.82 50.11 -6.97
N GLU A 334 -9.05 50.47 -7.30
CA GLU A 334 -10.26 49.89 -6.72
C GLU A 334 -10.36 48.39 -7.01
N TYR A 335 -10.16 47.98 -8.27
CA TYR A 335 -10.21 46.57 -8.65
C TYR A 335 -9.11 45.72 -7.98
N LEU A 336 -7.86 46.22 -7.93
CA LEU A 336 -6.78 45.54 -7.21
C LEU A 336 -7.03 45.49 -5.69
N THR A 337 -7.74 46.48 -5.14
CA THR A 337 -8.17 46.45 -3.73
C THR A 337 -9.23 45.38 -3.49
N LEU A 338 -10.14 45.16 -4.44
CA LEU A 338 -11.11 44.05 -4.41
C LEU A 338 -10.39 42.70 -4.46
N VAL A 339 -9.46 42.51 -5.40
CA VAL A 339 -8.67 41.26 -5.52
C VAL A 339 -7.84 41.01 -4.26
N LYS A 340 -7.24 42.05 -3.68
CA LYS A 340 -6.57 41.96 -2.38
C LYS A 340 -7.55 41.54 -1.28
N GLY A 341 -8.75 42.09 -1.25
CA GLY A 341 -9.83 41.70 -0.32
C GLY A 341 -10.20 40.23 -0.46
N GLN A 342 -10.31 39.72 -1.70
CA GLN A 342 -10.56 38.30 -1.97
C GLN A 342 -9.41 37.43 -1.47
N ALA A 343 -8.15 37.81 -1.74
CA ALA A 343 -6.99 37.10 -1.24
C ALA A 343 -6.91 37.11 0.30
N GLU A 344 -7.25 38.22 0.96
CA GLU A 344 -7.35 38.30 2.43
C GLU A 344 -8.47 37.39 2.97
N GLN A 345 -9.59 37.29 2.26
CA GLN A 345 -10.69 36.40 2.64
C GLN A 345 -10.27 34.93 2.53
N ASN A 346 -9.65 34.55 1.42
CA ASN A 346 -9.13 33.19 1.21
C ASN A 346 -8.03 32.86 2.23
N ALA A 347 -7.16 33.83 2.56
CA ALA A 347 -6.11 33.68 3.58
C ALA A 347 -6.62 33.52 5.02
N ARG A 348 -7.88 33.85 5.29
CA ARG A 348 -8.53 33.67 6.61
C ARG A 348 -9.24 32.33 6.75
N GLN A 349 -9.41 31.59 5.64
CA GLN A 349 -10.01 30.27 5.70
C GLN A 349 -9.05 29.28 6.38
N VAL A 350 -9.63 28.25 7.02
CA VAL A 350 -8.83 27.11 7.48
C VAL A 350 -8.42 26.33 6.24
N GLN A 351 -7.14 25.99 6.13
CA GLN A 351 -6.65 25.20 4.99
C GLN A 351 -7.36 23.84 4.98
N GLY A 352 -8.22 23.66 3.99
CA GLY A 352 -8.98 22.42 3.76
C GLY A 352 -8.21 21.45 2.87
N THR A 353 -8.91 20.39 2.44
CA THR A 353 -8.39 19.43 1.46
C THR A 353 -8.25 20.10 0.09
N VAL A 354 -7.03 20.11 -0.47
CA VAL A 354 -6.78 20.59 -1.83
C VAL A 354 -7.28 19.56 -2.84
N THR A 355 -8.17 19.92 -3.76
CA THR A 355 -8.70 18.99 -4.77
C THR A 355 -8.04 19.25 -6.12
N LEU A 356 -7.39 18.25 -6.70
CA LEU A 356 -6.71 18.31 -7.98
C LEU A 356 -7.38 17.36 -8.99
N GLN A 357 -7.93 17.92 -10.07
CA GLN A 357 -8.61 17.17 -11.12
C GLN A 357 -7.68 16.91 -12.31
N PHE A 358 -7.36 15.63 -12.54
CA PHE A 358 -6.53 15.13 -13.62
C PHE A 358 -7.39 14.81 -14.87
N PRO A 359 -6.91 15.08 -16.10
CA PRO A 359 -5.56 15.55 -16.46
C PRO A 359 -5.37 17.05 -16.28
N TRP A 360 -4.22 17.44 -15.71
CA TRP A 360 -3.69 18.80 -15.74
C TRP A 360 -2.46 18.86 -16.65
N ARG A 361 -1.98 20.07 -16.94
CA ARG A 361 -0.73 20.29 -17.68
C ARG A 361 0.45 19.71 -16.91
N ALA A 362 1.25 18.84 -17.53
CA ALA A 362 2.38 18.17 -16.88
C ALA A 362 3.43 19.14 -16.30
N ASP A 363 3.51 20.35 -16.83
CA ASP A 363 4.36 21.46 -16.40
C ASP A 363 3.65 22.49 -15.50
N SER A 364 2.45 22.19 -14.99
CA SER A 364 1.69 23.05 -14.08
C SER A 364 2.50 23.36 -12.81
N GLY A 365 2.93 24.61 -12.70
CA GLY A 365 3.70 25.09 -11.55
C GLY A 365 2.85 25.20 -10.28
N ALA A 366 1.54 25.46 -10.41
CA ALA A 366 0.57 25.51 -9.33
C ALA A 366 0.41 24.14 -8.69
N VAL A 367 0.18 23.09 -9.49
CA VAL A 367 0.10 21.71 -8.98
C VAL A 367 1.38 21.32 -8.24
N GLN A 368 2.55 21.58 -8.83
CA GLN A 368 3.83 21.29 -8.17
C GLN A 368 3.98 22.05 -6.84
N SER A 369 3.59 23.31 -6.80
CA SER A 369 3.66 24.15 -5.59
C SER A 369 2.68 23.68 -4.50
N LEU A 370 1.44 23.36 -4.88
CA LEU A 370 0.41 22.85 -3.95
C LEU A 370 0.82 21.50 -3.35
N LEU A 371 1.36 20.59 -4.17
CA LEU A 371 1.87 19.31 -3.69
C LEU A 371 3.08 19.48 -2.77
N GLN A 372 4.01 20.38 -3.10
CA GLN A 372 5.15 20.67 -2.24
C GLN A 372 4.71 21.27 -0.89
N GLU A 373 3.70 22.13 -0.90
CA GLU A 373 3.12 22.72 0.31
C GLU A 373 2.43 21.67 1.19
N ALA A 374 1.55 20.86 0.60
CA ALA A 374 0.70 19.92 1.35
C ALA A 374 1.40 18.58 1.68
N LEU A 375 2.26 18.07 0.80
CA LEU A 375 2.87 16.75 0.92
C LEU A 375 4.40 16.77 1.14
N GLY A 376 5.06 17.87 0.78
CA GLY A 376 6.52 18.00 0.85
C GLY A 376 7.24 17.61 -0.44
N ASP A 377 8.56 17.43 -0.37
CA ASP A 377 9.38 17.08 -1.53
C ASP A 377 9.21 15.58 -1.89
N GLY A 378 9.30 15.25 -3.19
CA GLY A 378 9.29 13.86 -3.69
C GLY A 378 8.00 13.44 -4.43
N TRP A 379 6.93 14.23 -4.34
CA TRP A 379 5.62 13.89 -4.94
C TRP A 379 5.43 14.40 -6.37
N GLN A 380 6.32 15.27 -6.86
CA GLN A 380 6.17 15.95 -8.15
C GLN A 380 6.18 14.98 -9.34
N GLU A 381 7.00 13.93 -9.28
CA GLU A 381 7.15 13.01 -10.40
C GLU A 381 5.96 12.05 -10.51
N ALA A 382 5.47 11.53 -9.37
CA ALA A 382 4.23 10.76 -9.32
C ALA A 382 3.02 11.56 -9.79
N ALA A 383 2.99 12.87 -9.57
CA ALA A 383 1.90 13.73 -10.00
C ALA A 383 1.81 13.94 -11.51
N LYS A 384 2.85 13.61 -12.29
CA LYS A 384 2.77 13.64 -13.76
C LYS A 384 1.81 12.60 -14.30
N GLN A 385 1.70 11.47 -13.60
CA GLN A 385 0.77 10.41 -13.92
C GLN A 385 0.24 9.81 -12.61
N PRO A 386 -0.71 10.47 -11.91
CA PRO A 386 -1.17 10.03 -10.60
C PRO A 386 -2.15 8.85 -10.67
N PHE A 387 -2.70 8.59 -11.86
CA PHE A 387 -3.75 7.61 -12.11
C PHE A 387 -3.31 6.52 -13.10
N SER A 388 -3.81 5.30 -12.93
CA SER A 388 -3.64 4.20 -13.91
C SER A 388 -4.27 4.55 -15.25
N GLN A 389 -3.75 4.01 -16.36
CA GLN A 389 -4.29 4.28 -17.70
C GLN A 389 -5.75 3.85 -17.83
N ARG A 390 -6.09 2.66 -17.30
CA ARG A 390 -7.46 2.13 -17.26
C ARG A 390 -8.03 2.18 -15.85
N LEU A 391 -9.35 2.28 -15.77
CA LEU A 391 -10.09 2.02 -14.55
C LEU A 391 -10.56 0.56 -14.57
N THR A 392 -9.98 -0.28 -13.71
CA THR A 392 -10.28 -1.71 -13.73
C THR A 392 -11.40 -2.09 -12.77
N CYS A 393 -12.43 -2.69 -13.34
CA CYS A 393 -13.57 -3.29 -12.66
C CYS A 393 -13.37 -4.81 -12.61
N LEU A 394 -13.35 -5.38 -11.41
CA LEU A 394 -13.17 -6.80 -11.16
C LEU A 394 -14.52 -7.41 -10.77
N THR A 395 -14.99 -8.41 -11.52
CA THR A 395 -16.24 -9.13 -11.22
C THR A 395 -15.93 -10.38 -10.38
N GLY A 396 -16.72 -10.62 -9.33
CA GLY A 396 -16.52 -11.78 -8.46
C GLY A 396 -15.19 -11.80 -7.70
N VAL A 397 -14.51 -10.66 -7.55
CA VAL A 397 -13.26 -10.53 -6.78
C VAL A 397 -13.48 -9.72 -5.52
N GLN A 398 -12.74 -10.06 -4.48
CA GLN A 398 -12.55 -9.21 -3.30
C GLN A 398 -11.08 -8.82 -3.17
N LEU A 399 -10.82 -7.57 -2.79
CA LEU A 399 -9.47 -7.12 -2.41
C LEU A 399 -9.08 -7.76 -1.08
N GLY A 400 -7.80 -8.00 -0.83
CA GLY A 400 -7.35 -8.57 0.45
C GLY A 400 -7.65 -7.73 1.69
N ASP A 401 -7.62 -6.41 1.53
CA ASP A 401 -7.64 -5.42 2.59
C ASP A 401 -9.07 -4.96 2.94
N GLN A 402 -9.43 -4.93 4.23
CA GLN A 402 -10.80 -4.61 4.65
C GLN A 402 -11.19 -3.15 4.35
N ALA A 403 -10.27 -2.19 4.50
CA ALA A 403 -10.56 -0.79 4.20
C ALA A 403 -10.81 -0.63 2.70
N LEU A 404 -9.92 -1.19 1.88
CA LEU A 404 -10.10 -1.18 0.42
C LEU A 404 -11.34 -1.94 -0.02
N ARG A 405 -11.66 -3.11 0.55
CA ARG A 405 -12.92 -3.83 0.28
C ARG A 405 -14.15 -2.96 0.49
N THR A 406 -14.11 -2.03 1.43
CA THR A 406 -15.27 -1.21 1.78
C THR A 406 -15.43 -0.01 0.84
N CYS A 407 -14.32 0.58 0.38
CA CYS A 407 -14.36 1.82 -0.42
C CYS A 407 -14.07 1.63 -1.91
N CYS A 408 -13.44 0.52 -2.31
CA CYS A 408 -13.14 0.18 -3.70
C CYS A 408 -14.23 -0.72 -4.29
N ILE A 409 -15.46 -0.25 -4.25
CA ILE A 409 -16.63 -0.89 -4.85
C ILE A 409 -17.36 0.14 -5.70
N LEU A 410 -17.78 -0.29 -6.89
CA LEU A 410 -18.72 0.44 -7.73
C LEU A 410 -19.84 -0.54 -8.11
N GLU A 411 -21.05 -0.26 -7.63
CA GLU A 411 -22.20 -1.15 -7.79
C GLU A 411 -21.90 -2.59 -7.31
N ASN A 412 -21.86 -3.56 -8.21
CA ASN A 412 -21.56 -4.97 -7.93
C ASN A 412 -20.13 -5.40 -8.33
N ALA A 413 -19.27 -4.44 -8.72
CA ALA A 413 -17.90 -4.70 -9.12
C ALA A 413 -16.89 -4.15 -8.08
N THR A 414 -15.81 -4.89 -7.88
CA THR A 414 -14.68 -4.44 -7.07
C THR A 414 -13.75 -3.62 -7.94
N MET A 415 -13.42 -2.40 -7.52
CA MET A 415 -12.53 -1.52 -8.25
C MET A 415 -11.09 -1.80 -7.85
N LEU A 416 -10.17 -1.96 -8.80
CA LEU A 416 -8.76 -1.90 -8.46
C LEU A 416 -8.42 -0.43 -8.12
N PRO A 417 -7.64 -0.13 -7.05
CA PRO A 417 -7.29 1.26 -6.77
C PRO A 417 -6.60 1.88 -7.99
N PRO A 418 -7.07 3.06 -8.47
CA PRO A 418 -6.66 3.61 -9.75
C PRO A 418 -5.32 4.35 -9.66
N LEU A 419 -4.38 3.78 -8.91
CA LEU A 419 -3.03 4.30 -8.71
C LEU A 419 -2.17 3.88 -9.90
N SER A 420 -1.40 4.83 -10.46
CA SER A 420 -0.35 4.49 -11.42
C SER A 420 0.82 3.78 -10.74
N MET A 421 1.72 3.20 -11.53
CA MET A 421 2.95 2.60 -11.01
C MET A 421 3.87 3.62 -10.34
N GLU A 422 3.99 4.85 -10.85
CA GLU A 422 4.82 5.91 -10.26
C GLU A 422 4.23 6.44 -8.95
N MET A 423 2.90 6.60 -8.90
CA MET A 423 2.19 6.97 -7.67
C MET A 423 2.33 5.89 -6.62
N ALA A 424 2.11 4.62 -7.00
CA ALA A 424 2.27 3.49 -6.10
C ALA A 424 3.69 3.35 -5.55
N LYS A 425 4.71 3.64 -6.37
CA LYS A 425 6.11 3.65 -5.95
C LYS A 425 6.40 4.75 -4.92
N THR A 426 5.89 5.95 -5.14
CA THR A 426 6.06 7.07 -4.22
C THR A 426 5.31 6.83 -2.90
N ILE A 427 4.11 6.24 -2.96
CA ILE A 427 3.36 5.80 -1.77
C ILE A 427 4.12 4.70 -1.02
N ALA A 428 4.78 3.77 -1.70
CA ALA A 428 5.56 2.73 -1.04
C ALA A 428 6.73 3.29 -0.19
N GLU A 429 7.31 4.42 -0.61
CA GLU A 429 8.32 5.15 0.18
C GLU A 429 7.71 5.89 1.37
N ASN A 430 6.43 6.28 1.30
CA ASN A 430 5.71 7.04 2.32
C ASN A 430 4.30 6.46 2.60
N PRO A 431 4.19 5.21 3.11
CA PRO A 431 2.93 4.46 3.11
C PRO A 431 1.84 5.09 3.98
N THR A 432 2.23 5.79 5.05
CA THR A 432 1.29 6.47 5.96
C THR A 432 0.59 7.66 5.30
N ALA A 433 1.06 8.11 4.13
CA ALA A 433 0.45 9.24 3.44
C ALA A 433 -0.87 8.85 2.75
N LEU A 434 -1.06 7.60 2.35
CA LEU A 434 -2.29 7.17 1.67
C LEU A 434 -3.40 6.88 2.69
N ALA A 435 -4.54 7.57 2.55
CA ALA A 435 -5.74 7.22 3.29
C ALA A 435 -6.49 6.07 2.59
N LEU A 436 -6.23 4.82 3.02
CA LEU A 436 -6.78 3.60 2.42
C LEU A 436 -8.32 3.57 2.38
N ASP A 437 -9.00 4.25 3.30
CA ASP A 437 -10.46 4.32 3.40
C ASP A 437 -11.10 5.44 2.57
N ALA A 438 -10.28 6.23 1.87
CA ALA A 438 -10.69 7.47 1.21
C ALA A 438 -10.82 7.37 -0.32
N PHE A 439 -10.75 6.16 -0.89
CA PHE A 439 -11.10 5.93 -2.29
C PHE A 439 -12.60 6.14 -2.52
N ARG A 440 -12.98 6.81 -3.60
CA ARG A 440 -14.38 7.07 -3.98
C ARG A 440 -14.55 6.91 -5.48
N TYR A 441 -15.71 6.40 -5.89
CA TYR A 441 -16.08 6.17 -7.29
C TYR A 441 -17.53 6.63 -7.48
N GLN A 442 -17.79 7.35 -8.57
CA GLN A 442 -19.11 7.89 -8.91
C GLN A 442 -19.35 7.70 -10.41
N VAL A 443 -20.50 7.11 -10.76
CA VAL A 443 -20.96 7.02 -12.15
C VAL A 443 -21.63 8.34 -12.52
N GLU A 444 -21.23 8.91 -13.66
CA GLU A 444 -21.82 10.12 -14.22
C GLU A 444 -22.96 9.79 -15.20
N GLU A 445 -23.76 10.78 -15.58
CA GLU A 445 -24.93 10.60 -16.45
C GLU A 445 -24.59 10.02 -17.84
N ASP A 446 -23.37 10.26 -18.34
CA ASP A 446 -22.88 9.78 -19.63
C ASP A 446 -22.23 8.38 -19.57
N GLY A 447 -22.24 7.75 -18.39
CA GLY A 447 -21.62 6.45 -18.14
C GLY A 447 -20.11 6.51 -17.87
N SER A 448 -19.50 7.70 -17.84
CA SER A 448 -18.14 7.86 -17.32
C SER A 448 -18.09 7.64 -15.81
N VAL A 449 -16.90 7.35 -15.27
CA VAL A 449 -16.72 7.11 -13.84
C VAL A 449 -15.66 8.05 -13.26
N THR A 450 -16.08 8.88 -12.32
CA THR A 450 -15.18 9.73 -11.53
C THR A 450 -14.60 8.94 -10.36
N ALA A 451 -13.29 8.75 -10.36
CA ALA A 451 -12.54 8.12 -9.28
C ALA A 451 -11.70 9.15 -8.51
N SER A 452 -11.61 9.01 -7.19
CA SER A 452 -10.75 9.86 -6.36
C SER A 452 -10.10 9.11 -5.19
N TYR A 453 -8.96 9.62 -4.73
CA TYR A 453 -8.25 9.15 -3.54
C TYR A 453 -7.60 10.32 -2.80
N LEU A 454 -7.19 10.10 -1.55
CA LEU A 454 -6.70 11.13 -0.65
C LEU A 454 -5.30 10.80 -0.12
N LEU A 455 -4.39 11.78 -0.20
CA LEU A 455 -3.09 11.76 0.46
C LEU A 455 -3.06 12.74 1.64
N ARG A 456 -2.44 12.34 2.75
CA ARG A 456 -2.32 13.09 4.02
C ARG A 456 -0.87 13.13 4.48
N ALA A 457 -0.31 14.33 4.64
CA ALA A 457 1.01 14.51 5.24
C ALA A 457 1.06 15.79 6.08
N ARG A 458 1.54 16.91 5.51
CA ARG A 458 1.48 18.23 6.18
C ARG A 458 0.08 18.85 6.07
N GLY A 459 -0.59 18.56 4.95
CA GLY A 459 -2.00 18.84 4.69
C GLY A 459 -2.64 17.66 3.97
N GLU A 460 -3.79 17.91 3.35
CA GLU A 460 -4.54 16.89 2.62
C GLU A 460 -4.70 17.26 1.14
N VAL A 461 -4.46 16.31 0.24
CA VAL A 461 -4.65 16.48 -1.21
C VAL A 461 -5.53 15.35 -1.74
N ARG A 462 -6.67 15.71 -2.33
CA ARG A 462 -7.57 14.80 -3.04
C ARG A 462 -7.27 14.84 -4.53
N PHE A 463 -6.91 13.68 -5.07
CA PHE A 463 -6.75 13.48 -6.50
C PHE A 463 -8.07 13.00 -7.09
N VAL A 464 -8.49 13.58 -8.21
CA VAL A 464 -9.74 13.22 -8.91
C VAL A 464 -9.44 12.99 -10.39
N ARG A 465 -10.01 11.94 -11.00
CA ARG A 465 -10.00 11.73 -12.45
C ARG A 465 -11.34 11.15 -12.88
N THR A 466 -11.86 11.63 -14.00
CA THR A 466 -13.02 11.02 -14.68
C THR A 466 -12.53 10.14 -15.82
N TYR A 467 -12.95 8.88 -15.82
CA TYR A 467 -12.63 7.87 -16.83
C TYR A 467 -13.79 7.71 -17.80
N ALA A 468 -13.53 7.91 -19.09
CA ALA A 468 -14.53 7.71 -20.13
C ALA A 468 -14.95 6.21 -20.21
N PRO A 469 -16.14 5.90 -20.76
CA PRO A 469 -16.63 4.52 -20.86
C PRO A 469 -15.65 3.54 -21.54
N ASP A 470 -14.86 4.01 -22.51
CA ASP A 470 -13.85 3.21 -23.20
C ASP A 470 -12.56 3.03 -22.38
N GLU A 471 -12.28 3.87 -21.39
CA GLU A 471 -11.14 3.72 -20.46
C GLU A 471 -11.43 2.75 -19.31
N GLN A 472 -12.68 2.31 -19.16
CA GLN A 472 -13.10 1.33 -18.16
C GLN A 472 -12.87 -0.10 -18.68
N LEU A 473 -12.20 -0.94 -17.88
CA LEU A 473 -11.90 -2.32 -18.23
C LEU A 473 -12.54 -3.28 -17.24
N TYR A 474 -13.49 -4.08 -17.70
CA TYR A 474 -14.04 -5.21 -16.94
C TYR A 474 -13.16 -6.44 -17.15
N LEU A 475 -12.48 -6.86 -16.08
CA LEU A 475 -11.63 -8.05 -16.09
C LEU A 475 -12.45 -9.23 -15.58
N GLU A 476 -12.95 -10.07 -16.50
CA GLU A 476 -13.81 -11.23 -16.17
C GLU A 476 -13.03 -12.40 -15.52
N ASN A 477 -11.74 -12.52 -15.83
CA ASN A 477 -10.86 -13.55 -15.26
C ASN A 477 -9.58 -12.92 -14.68
N PRO A 478 -9.68 -12.25 -13.52
CA PRO A 478 -8.53 -11.60 -12.89
C PRO A 478 -7.60 -12.61 -12.21
N PRO A 479 -6.28 -12.34 -12.16
CA PRO A 479 -5.34 -13.24 -11.52
C PRO A 479 -5.55 -13.33 -10.01
N MET A 480 -5.52 -14.54 -9.47
CA MET A 480 -5.43 -14.75 -8.02
C MET A 480 -4.01 -14.43 -7.59
N VAL A 481 -3.85 -13.52 -6.62
CA VAL A 481 -2.53 -13.11 -6.13
C VAL A 481 -2.43 -13.20 -4.64
N ALA A 482 -1.35 -13.84 -4.19
CA ALA A 482 -1.05 -13.99 -2.78
C ALA A 482 0.45 -13.79 -2.53
N VAL A 483 0.79 -13.20 -1.39
CA VAL A 483 2.19 -12.94 -1.01
C VAL A 483 2.54 -13.77 0.20
N TYR A 484 3.62 -14.55 0.09
CA TYR A 484 4.05 -15.53 1.07
C TYR A 484 5.56 -15.38 1.36
N PRO A 485 6.02 -15.38 2.61
CA PRO A 485 7.45 -15.43 2.91
C PRO A 485 8.06 -16.76 2.47
N CYS A 486 9.28 -16.76 1.93
CA CYS A 486 9.95 -18.01 1.56
C CYS A 486 10.25 -18.88 2.79
N ALA A 487 9.49 -19.97 2.97
CA ALA A 487 9.78 -20.98 3.98
C ALA A 487 11.10 -21.78 3.79
N PRO A 488 11.65 -22.02 2.57
CA PRO A 488 12.87 -22.81 2.41
C PRO A 488 14.15 -22.14 2.96
N MET A 489 15.01 -22.92 3.61
CA MET A 489 16.29 -22.49 4.22
C MET A 489 17.30 -21.82 3.28
N ALA A 490 17.17 -21.99 1.95
CA ALA A 490 18.09 -21.36 1.00
C ALA A 490 17.66 -19.93 0.58
N PHE A 491 16.40 -19.55 0.78
CA PHE A 491 15.79 -18.33 0.23
C PHE A 491 15.03 -17.50 1.26
N TRP A 492 15.29 -17.70 2.55
CA TRP A 492 14.54 -17.10 3.67
C TRP A 492 14.56 -15.57 3.73
N HIS A 493 15.49 -14.93 3.01
CA HIS A 493 15.55 -13.47 2.82
C HIS A 493 14.65 -12.98 1.68
N GLN A 494 13.74 -13.81 1.18
CA GLN A 494 12.89 -13.50 0.01
C GLN A 494 11.42 -13.79 0.30
N TYR A 495 10.56 -13.24 -0.55
CA TYR A 495 9.11 -13.44 -0.55
C TYR A 495 8.66 -13.96 -1.91
N GLN A 496 7.67 -14.84 -1.91
CA GLN A 496 7.02 -15.36 -3.10
C GLN A 496 5.71 -14.62 -3.33
N VAL A 497 5.57 -13.98 -4.48
CA VAL A 497 4.27 -13.54 -5.00
C VAL A 497 3.73 -14.68 -5.85
N LEU A 498 2.75 -15.39 -5.31
CA LEU A 498 2.08 -16.53 -5.96
C LEU A 498 0.98 -15.96 -6.85
N VAL A 499 1.00 -16.36 -8.12
CA VAL A 499 0.03 -15.93 -9.13
C VAL A 499 -0.57 -17.16 -9.80
N LYS A 500 -1.88 -17.19 -9.98
CA LYS A 500 -2.60 -18.26 -10.68
C LYS A 500 -3.79 -17.72 -11.44
N GLY A 501 -3.97 -18.18 -12.67
CA GLY A 501 -5.10 -17.79 -13.51
C GLY A 501 -5.11 -16.33 -13.95
N GLY A 502 -5.95 -16.03 -14.94
CA GLY A 502 -6.13 -14.69 -15.51
C GLY A 502 -5.18 -14.28 -16.64
N ASP A 503 -5.54 -13.19 -17.30
CA ASP A 503 -4.94 -12.68 -18.54
C ASP A 503 -4.07 -11.42 -18.34
N ALA A 504 -4.09 -10.82 -17.15
CA ALA A 504 -3.22 -9.71 -16.77
C ALA A 504 -1.89 -10.21 -16.17
N LYS A 505 -0.79 -9.51 -16.50
CA LYS A 505 0.51 -9.70 -15.85
C LYS A 505 0.50 -9.06 -14.46
N VAL A 506 1.13 -9.73 -13.50
CA VAL A 506 1.27 -9.24 -12.13
C VAL A 506 2.69 -8.72 -11.95
N TYR A 507 2.81 -7.49 -11.47
CA TYR A 507 4.08 -6.90 -11.05
C TYR A 507 4.08 -6.63 -9.56
N ALA A 508 5.22 -6.87 -8.93
CA ALA A 508 5.44 -6.62 -7.51
C ALA A 508 6.58 -5.61 -7.33
N LEU A 509 6.36 -4.60 -6.49
CA LEU A 509 7.35 -3.60 -6.13
C LEU A 509 8.15 -4.06 -4.92
N SER A 510 9.41 -4.44 -5.13
CA SER A 510 10.34 -4.86 -4.10
C SER A 510 11.66 -4.11 -4.27
N ASP A 511 12.20 -3.56 -3.19
CA ASP A 511 13.47 -2.82 -3.21
C ASP A 511 13.50 -1.68 -4.25
N GLY A 512 12.38 -0.95 -4.36
CA GLY A 512 12.22 0.15 -5.31
C GLY A 512 12.15 -0.24 -6.80
N GLN A 513 12.12 -1.54 -7.11
CA GLN A 513 12.07 -2.09 -8.47
C GLN A 513 10.80 -2.92 -8.70
N TRP A 514 10.18 -2.74 -9.87
CA TRP A 514 9.06 -3.55 -10.31
C TRP A 514 9.57 -4.85 -10.94
N GLN A 515 9.06 -5.99 -10.49
CA GLN A 515 9.37 -7.31 -11.03
C GLN A 515 8.08 -7.98 -11.46
N GLY A 516 8.04 -8.48 -12.70
CA GLY A 516 6.85 -9.07 -13.30
C GLY A 516 6.89 -10.60 -13.34
N VAL A 517 5.72 -11.23 -13.25
CA VAL A 517 5.53 -12.65 -13.54
C VAL A 517 4.34 -12.83 -14.46
N GLU A 518 4.55 -13.64 -15.51
CA GLU A 518 3.46 -14.05 -16.39
C GLU A 518 2.61 -15.10 -15.68
N ASN A 519 1.29 -14.96 -15.84
CA ASN A 519 0.37 -15.93 -15.30
C ASN A 519 0.40 -17.25 -16.08
N ARG A 520 0.18 -18.38 -15.39
CA ARG A 520 -0.02 -19.71 -15.97
C ARG A 520 -1.25 -20.38 -15.35
N GLU A 521 -1.69 -21.50 -15.94
CA GLU A 521 -2.78 -22.33 -15.38
C GLU A 521 -2.43 -22.88 -13.98
N ASN A 522 -1.17 -23.23 -13.77
CA ASN A 522 -0.63 -23.60 -12.47
C ASN A 522 -0.05 -22.38 -11.75
N TRP A 523 0.01 -22.47 -10.42
CA TRP A 523 0.67 -21.45 -9.60
C TRP A 523 2.09 -21.15 -10.11
N THR A 524 2.37 -19.87 -10.32
CA THR A 524 3.72 -19.34 -10.56
C THR A 524 4.15 -18.51 -9.36
N ALA A 525 5.44 -18.52 -9.04
CA ALA A 525 6.01 -17.67 -7.99
C ALA A 525 7.00 -16.69 -8.59
N LEU A 526 6.81 -15.42 -8.27
CA LEU A 526 7.83 -14.40 -8.37
C LEU A 526 8.58 -14.32 -7.03
N LEU A 527 9.90 -14.49 -7.05
CA LEU A 527 10.74 -14.28 -5.87
C LEU A 527 11.13 -12.80 -5.78
N THR A 528 10.84 -12.18 -4.65
CA THR A 528 11.16 -10.79 -4.33
C THR A 528 12.08 -10.75 -3.12
N ALA A 529 13.04 -9.82 -3.08
CA ALA A 529 14.03 -9.76 -2.00
C ALA A 529 13.46 -9.16 -0.70
N GLN A 530 12.35 -8.44 -0.79
CA GLN A 530 11.65 -7.84 0.35
C GLN A 530 10.16 -8.08 0.19
N TYR A 531 9.40 -7.88 1.26
CA TYR A 531 7.95 -7.97 1.18
C TYR A 531 7.47 -6.92 0.18
N PRO A 532 6.73 -7.31 -0.88
CA PRO A 532 6.35 -6.39 -1.93
C PRO A 532 5.46 -5.30 -1.36
N SER A 533 5.89 -4.06 -1.51
CA SER A 533 5.23 -2.87 -0.98
C SER A 533 3.97 -2.48 -1.75
N CYS A 534 3.91 -2.84 -3.03
CA CYS A 534 2.76 -2.66 -3.92
C CYS A 534 2.70 -3.82 -4.91
N LEU A 535 1.49 -4.17 -5.35
CA LEU A 535 1.26 -4.99 -6.53
C LEU A 535 0.53 -4.17 -7.59
N THR A 536 0.77 -4.43 -8.86
CA THR A 536 -0.01 -3.82 -9.96
C THR A 536 -0.34 -4.87 -11.00
N LEU A 537 -1.46 -4.66 -11.69
CA LEU A 537 -1.81 -5.43 -12.87
C LEU A 537 -1.45 -4.62 -14.13
N GLU A 538 -1.01 -5.32 -15.16
CA GLU A 538 -0.74 -4.77 -16.48
C GLU A 538 -1.36 -5.69 -17.54
N LYS A 539 -1.99 -5.10 -18.54
CA LYS A 539 -2.50 -5.81 -19.72
C LYS A 539 -2.21 -4.98 -20.95
N ASP A 540 -1.68 -5.62 -21.99
CA ASP A 540 -1.36 -4.99 -23.27
C ASP A 540 -0.47 -3.73 -23.16
N GLY A 541 0.39 -3.66 -22.13
CA GLY A 541 1.29 -2.53 -21.86
C GLY A 541 0.64 -1.35 -21.13
N GLU A 542 -0.62 -1.49 -20.70
CA GLU A 542 -1.34 -0.47 -19.92
C GLU A 542 -1.40 -0.87 -18.43
N SER A 543 -1.16 0.09 -17.52
CA SER A 543 -1.38 -0.13 -16.09
C SER A 543 -2.87 -0.12 -15.79
N LEU A 544 -3.31 -1.13 -15.06
CA LEU A 544 -4.69 -1.36 -14.68
C LEU A 544 -5.04 -0.82 -13.29
N GLY A 545 -4.03 -0.34 -12.55
CA GLY A 545 -4.15 0.05 -11.14
C GLY A 545 -3.21 -0.75 -10.25
N ALA A 546 -2.91 -0.17 -9.10
CA ALA A 546 -1.98 -0.75 -8.14
C ALA A 546 -2.64 -0.91 -6.76
N LEU A 547 -2.43 -2.07 -6.16
CA LEU A 547 -2.83 -2.40 -4.80
C LEU A 547 -1.64 -2.14 -3.86
N PRO A 548 -1.69 -1.09 -3.03
CA PRO A 548 -0.67 -0.84 -2.04
C PRO A 548 -0.75 -1.89 -0.94
N ASN A 549 0.38 -2.48 -0.61
CA ASN A 549 0.50 -3.53 0.40
C ASN A 549 1.01 -2.91 1.71
N ILE A 550 0.24 -1.94 2.23
CA ILE A 550 0.52 -1.31 3.52
C ILE A 550 0.12 -2.35 4.56
N LEU A 551 1.10 -2.98 5.21
CA LEU A 551 0.82 -3.79 6.41
C LEU A 551 0.07 -2.88 7.38
N ASP A 552 -1.03 -3.36 7.97
CA ASP A 552 -1.77 -2.67 9.03
C ASP A 552 -0.83 -2.37 10.20
N LYS A 553 0.01 -1.34 10.07
CA LYS A 553 0.65 -0.71 11.21
C LYS A 553 -0.46 0.08 11.84
N GLU A 554 -1.02 -0.43 12.93
CA GLU A 554 -1.81 0.43 13.80
C GLU A 554 -1.00 1.69 14.07
N PRO A 555 -1.62 2.88 14.02
CA PRO A 555 -0.93 4.14 14.28
C PRO A 555 -0.42 4.14 15.73
N ASP A 556 0.84 3.75 15.91
CA ASP A 556 1.72 4.03 17.04
C ASP A 556 1.05 4.03 18.44
N THR A 557 0.23 3.02 18.74
CA THR A 557 -0.46 2.88 20.05
C THR A 557 0.44 2.31 21.16
N GLY A 558 1.77 2.27 20.97
CA GLY A 558 2.72 1.90 22.02
C GLY A 558 4.06 1.42 21.47
N GLY A 559 4.92 2.35 21.05
CA GLY A 559 6.19 2.06 20.40
C GLY A 559 7.12 1.08 21.13
N ASN A 560 7.88 0.33 20.32
CA ASN A 560 9.11 -0.37 20.68
C ASN A 560 9.07 -1.33 21.90
N GLN A 561 7.91 -1.81 22.32
CA GLN A 561 7.85 -2.73 23.46
C GLN A 561 8.38 -4.12 23.08
N PRO A 562 9.13 -4.78 23.99
CA PRO A 562 9.60 -6.15 23.75
C PRO A 562 8.42 -7.13 23.82
N ALA A 563 8.39 -8.05 22.86
CA ALA A 563 7.44 -9.14 22.80
C ALA A 563 8.09 -10.47 23.20
N ILE A 564 7.29 -11.36 23.80
CA ILE A 564 7.67 -12.75 24.07
C ILE A 564 6.63 -13.67 23.44
N ALA A 565 7.06 -14.58 22.56
CA ALA A 565 6.22 -15.65 22.01
C ALA A 565 6.48 -16.95 22.77
N SER A 566 5.49 -17.43 23.52
CA SER A 566 5.56 -18.64 24.33
C SER A 566 4.85 -19.80 23.63
N ILE A 567 5.60 -20.82 23.25
CA ILE A 567 5.17 -21.92 22.38
C ILE A 567 5.00 -23.22 23.17
N ASP A 568 3.81 -23.81 23.10
CA ASP A 568 3.53 -25.19 23.44
C ASP A 568 3.37 -26.00 22.14
N LEU A 569 4.45 -26.68 21.75
CA LEU A 569 4.47 -27.54 20.56
C LEU A 569 3.77 -28.87 20.91
N GLY A 570 2.49 -29.08 20.57
CA GLY A 570 1.83 -30.35 20.87
C GLY A 570 1.97 -31.41 19.77
N THR A 571 1.58 -32.66 20.05
CA THR A 571 1.58 -33.74 19.04
C THR A 571 0.53 -33.55 17.95
N ALA A 572 -0.66 -33.07 18.34
CA ALA A 572 -1.78 -32.81 17.43
C ALA A 572 -1.95 -31.33 17.11
N VAL A 573 -1.69 -30.45 18.09
CA VAL A 573 -1.94 -29.01 18.00
C VAL A 573 -0.90 -28.25 18.81
N THR A 574 -0.41 -27.15 18.27
CA THR A 574 0.51 -26.19 18.86
C THR A 574 -0.25 -24.93 19.31
N ALA A 575 0.06 -24.42 20.50
CA ALA A 575 -0.50 -23.19 21.05
C ALA A 575 0.61 -22.15 21.25
N VAL A 576 0.34 -20.86 20.95
CA VAL A 576 1.33 -19.78 21.12
C VAL A 576 0.73 -18.56 21.79
N THR A 577 1.25 -18.19 22.97
CA THR A 577 0.86 -16.97 23.67
C THR A 577 1.86 -15.85 23.37
N LEU A 578 1.39 -14.70 22.90
CA LEU A 578 2.19 -13.49 22.71
C LEU A 578 2.00 -12.53 23.89
N THR A 579 3.11 -12.05 24.43
CA THR A 579 3.12 -11.11 25.56
C THR A 579 3.78 -9.81 25.14
N ILE A 580 3.01 -8.73 25.05
CA ILE A 580 3.46 -7.40 24.61
C ILE A 580 2.97 -6.38 25.64
N GLY A 581 3.87 -5.64 26.26
CA GLY A 581 3.49 -4.63 27.26
C GLY A 581 2.81 -5.17 28.51
N GLY A 582 3.06 -6.42 28.86
CA GLY A 582 2.39 -7.13 29.95
C GLY A 582 0.96 -7.59 29.62
N ARG A 583 0.50 -7.41 28.38
CA ARG A 583 -0.74 -8.03 27.88
C ARG A 583 -0.42 -9.38 27.28
N GLU A 584 -1.09 -10.42 27.75
CA GLU A 584 -1.04 -11.76 27.16
C GLU A 584 -2.21 -11.92 26.19
N ILE A 585 -1.89 -12.23 24.94
CA ILE A 585 -2.87 -12.50 23.89
C ILE A 585 -2.51 -13.82 23.22
N PRO A 586 -3.48 -14.69 22.91
CA PRO A 586 -3.25 -15.77 21.97
C PRO A 586 -2.64 -15.18 20.69
N ALA A 587 -1.59 -15.80 20.17
CA ALA A 587 -1.11 -15.42 18.85
C ALA A 587 -2.24 -15.71 17.86
N THR A 588 -2.89 -14.66 17.39
CA THR A 588 -3.71 -14.77 16.19
C THR A 588 -2.74 -15.04 15.06
N HIS A 589 -2.71 -16.30 14.63
CA HIS A 589 -2.00 -16.73 13.44
C HIS A 589 -2.81 -16.21 12.26
N ARG A 590 -2.60 -14.94 11.94
CA ARG A 590 -3.04 -14.39 10.66
C ARG A 590 -2.26 -15.14 9.57
N PRO A 591 -2.86 -15.34 8.40
CA PRO A 591 -2.20 -16.01 7.30
C PRO A 591 -0.79 -15.47 7.08
N LEU A 592 0.25 -16.33 7.10
CA LEU A 592 1.55 -16.06 6.45
C LEU A 592 1.36 -15.52 5.02
N LEU A 593 0.23 -15.88 4.43
CA LEU A 593 -0.21 -15.53 3.12
C LEU A 593 -1.16 -14.33 3.14
N ARG A 594 -0.70 -13.12 2.79
CA ARG A 594 -1.63 -12.02 2.49
C ARG A 594 -2.19 -12.26 1.10
N MET A 595 -3.44 -12.70 1.03
CA MET A 595 -4.16 -12.70 -0.24
C MET A 595 -4.49 -11.26 -0.60
N LEU A 596 -4.07 -10.84 -1.78
CA LEU A 596 -4.23 -9.46 -2.24
C LEU A 596 -5.37 -9.33 -3.26
N LEU A 597 -5.58 -10.38 -4.07
CA LEU A 597 -6.72 -10.50 -5.00
C LEU A 597 -7.31 -11.92 -4.89
N THR A 598 -8.61 -12.03 -4.56
CA THR A 598 -9.30 -13.31 -4.34
C THR A 598 -10.59 -13.42 -5.13
N LEU A 599 -10.83 -14.54 -5.82
CA LEU A 599 -12.14 -14.84 -6.41
C LEU A 599 -13.11 -15.30 -5.31
N SER A 600 -14.29 -14.67 -5.21
CA SER A 600 -15.28 -14.92 -4.14
C SER A 600 -15.87 -16.33 -4.18
N ASP A 601 -15.91 -16.94 -5.38
CA ASP A 601 -16.68 -18.17 -5.62
C ASP A 601 -15.80 -19.36 -6.06
N THR A 602 -14.48 -19.17 -6.19
CA THR A 602 -13.59 -20.30 -6.50
C THR A 602 -13.15 -20.96 -5.20
N PRO A 603 -13.38 -22.28 -5.01
CA PRO A 603 -12.83 -22.98 -3.87
C PRO A 603 -11.32 -22.79 -3.88
N MET A 604 -10.81 -22.09 -2.87
CA MET A 604 -9.39 -21.95 -2.66
C MET A 604 -8.80 -23.36 -2.56
N ASP A 605 -7.70 -23.62 -3.30
CA ASP A 605 -6.99 -24.88 -3.19
C ASP A 605 -6.72 -25.16 -1.69
N ASP A 606 -6.76 -26.43 -1.28
CA ASP A 606 -6.65 -26.85 0.12
C ASP A 606 -5.46 -26.21 0.88
N MET A 607 -4.36 -25.97 0.17
CA MET A 607 -3.21 -25.20 0.67
C MET A 607 -3.57 -23.76 1.05
N MET A 608 -4.28 -23.06 0.17
CA MET A 608 -4.66 -21.66 0.33
C MET A 608 -5.68 -21.52 1.46
N THR A 609 -6.66 -22.43 1.55
CA THR A 609 -7.63 -22.49 2.66
C THR A 609 -6.91 -22.71 3.99
N SER A 610 -5.94 -23.63 4.02
CA SER A 610 -5.10 -23.90 5.18
C SER A 610 -4.25 -22.71 5.62
N LEU A 611 -3.84 -21.86 4.66
CA LEU A 611 -3.06 -20.67 4.92
C LEU A 611 -3.91 -19.48 5.35
N THR A 612 -5.18 -19.37 4.92
CA THR A 612 -6.03 -18.19 5.19
C THR A 612 -6.87 -18.23 6.46
N MET A 613 -7.02 -19.41 7.07
CA MET A 613 -7.79 -19.53 8.32
C MET A 613 -7.03 -18.95 9.51
N ALA A 614 -7.60 -17.91 10.13
CA ALA A 614 -7.15 -17.42 11.42
C ALA A 614 -7.60 -18.41 12.50
N ALA A 615 -6.65 -19.04 13.17
CA ALA A 615 -6.90 -19.90 14.31
C ALA A 615 -5.93 -19.53 15.44
N ASN A 616 -6.41 -19.60 16.67
CA ASN A 616 -5.55 -19.43 17.83
C ASN A 616 -4.70 -20.70 18.06
N LEU A 617 -5.11 -21.84 17.50
CA LEU A 617 -4.43 -23.12 17.64
C LEU A 617 -3.94 -23.62 16.28
N ILE A 618 -2.69 -24.09 16.21
CA ILE A 618 -2.08 -24.56 14.96
C ILE A 618 -2.05 -26.09 14.94
N PRO A 619 -2.71 -26.75 13.98
CA PRO A 619 -2.56 -28.18 13.78
C PRO A 619 -1.09 -28.57 13.55
N THR A 620 -0.65 -29.63 14.21
CA THR A 620 0.69 -30.23 14.04
C THR A 620 0.61 -31.28 12.93
N ALA A 621 0.24 -30.78 11.75
CA ALA A 621 0.06 -31.54 10.52
C ALA A 621 0.77 -30.76 9.41
N VAL A 622 1.60 -31.43 8.60
CA VAL A 622 2.38 -30.78 7.54
C VAL A 622 2.21 -31.56 6.25
N VAL A 623 1.92 -30.85 5.16
CA VAL A 623 1.95 -31.40 3.82
C VAL A 623 3.30 -31.08 3.20
N LEU A 624 4.08 -32.10 2.82
CA LEU A 624 5.36 -31.90 2.12
C LEU A 624 5.14 -31.84 0.61
N THR A 625 5.74 -30.85 -0.06
CA THR A 625 5.70 -30.69 -1.53
C THR A 625 7.00 -31.18 -2.19
N GLY A 626 6.91 -31.56 -3.47
CA GLY A 626 8.06 -31.97 -4.29
C GLY A 626 8.81 -30.78 -4.88
N ALA A 627 10.07 -30.99 -5.29
CA ALA A 627 10.86 -29.97 -5.98
C ALA A 627 10.32 -29.74 -7.41
N GLY A 628 9.82 -28.54 -7.71
CA GLY A 628 9.35 -28.15 -9.04
C GLY A 628 7.93 -27.58 -9.08
N ASP A 629 7.12 -27.87 -8.07
CA ASP A 629 5.81 -27.24 -7.87
C ASP A 629 6.05 -25.96 -7.05
N VAL A 630 5.61 -24.80 -7.50
CA VAL A 630 5.75 -23.56 -6.71
C VAL A 630 4.34 -23.07 -6.39
N PRO A 631 4.00 -22.55 -5.19
CA PRO A 631 4.79 -22.41 -3.93
C PRO A 631 4.03 -22.86 -2.65
N GLY A 632 4.58 -23.25 -1.47
CA GLY A 632 5.89 -22.97 -0.80
C GLY A 632 6.87 -24.14 -0.63
N ARG A 633 7.42 -24.57 -1.77
CA ARG A 633 8.65 -25.34 -2.07
C ARG A 633 9.00 -26.60 -1.23
N ASP A 634 8.93 -26.56 0.10
CA ASP A 634 9.17 -27.72 0.97
C ASP A 634 7.90 -28.33 1.58
N GLY A 635 6.84 -27.53 1.73
CA GLY A 635 5.58 -27.93 2.33
C GLY A 635 4.84 -26.79 3.03
N TYR A 636 3.71 -27.09 3.66
CA TYR A 636 2.92 -26.15 4.47
C TYR A 636 2.29 -26.83 5.67
N VAL A 637 2.06 -26.07 6.74
CA VAL A 637 1.24 -26.52 7.87
C VAL A 637 -0.20 -26.67 7.39
N TYR A 638 -0.78 -27.85 7.60
CA TYR A 638 -2.11 -28.23 7.12
C TYR A 638 -3.20 -27.96 8.15
N ARG A 639 -4.17 -27.12 7.79
CA ARG A 639 -5.35 -26.75 8.57
C ARG A 639 -6.60 -27.16 7.79
N PRO A 640 -7.22 -28.30 8.12
CA PRO A 640 -8.45 -28.71 7.44
C PRO A 640 -9.60 -27.76 7.80
N ALA A 641 -10.39 -27.38 6.80
CA ALA A 641 -11.59 -26.56 7.01
C ALA A 641 -12.69 -27.32 7.77
N ASP A 642 -12.83 -28.61 7.48
CA ASP A 642 -13.77 -29.51 8.15
C ASP A 642 -13.28 -30.98 8.06
N MET A 643 -14.08 -31.88 8.64
CA MET A 643 -13.80 -33.33 8.62
C MET A 643 -13.78 -33.91 7.19
N ALA A 644 -14.61 -33.39 6.27
CA ALA A 644 -14.69 -33.91 4.91
C ALA A 644 -13.44 -33.54 4.11
N ALA A 645 -12.93 -32.31 4.26
CA ALA A 645 -11.68 -31.86 3.68
C ALA A 645 -10.50 -32.71 4.19
N LEU A 646 -10.44 -32.96 5.51
CA LEU A 646 -9.44 -33.84 6.09
C LEU A 646 -9.55 -35.28 5.53
N ALA A 647 -10.76 -35.83 5.42
CA ALA A 647 -11.00 -37.17 4.91
C ALA A 647 -10.63 -37.30 3.42
N ALA A 648 -10.84 -36.26 2.61
CA ALA A 648 -10.46 -36.24 1.20
C ALA A 648 -8.95 -36.10 0.96
N LYS A 649 -8.18 -35.69 1.97
CA LYS A 649 -6.74 -35.42 1.83
C LYS A 649 -5.93 -36.67 1.52
N GLU A 650 -5.00 -36.57 0.57
CA GLU A 650 -4.07 -37.64 0.22
C GLU A 650 -3.15 -38.00 1.40
N GLU A 651 -3.22 -39.26 1.86
CA GLU A 651 -2.46 -39.76 3.02
C GLU A 651 -0.94 -39.65 2.82
N ASN A 652 -0.44 -40.00 1.64
CA ASN A 652 1.00 -40.09 1.37
C ASN A 652 1.74 -38.74 1.44
N ARG A 653 1.01 -37.62 1.39
CA ARG A 653 1.59 -36.27 1.45
C ARG A 653 1.40 -35.60 2.81
N LEU A 654 0.50 -36.12 3.65
CA LEU A 654 0.17 -35.57 4.96
C LEU A 654 1.01 -36.25 6.05
N LEU A 655 1.87 -35.50 6.71
CA LEU A 655 2.60 -35.95 7.89
C LEU A 655 1.93 -35.42 9.15
N THR A 656 1.68 -36.33 10.10
CA THR A 656 1.20 -36.03 11.45
C THR A 656 2.08 -36.75 12.47
N GLY A 657 1.98 -36.38 13.76
CA GLY A 657 2.75 -37.03 14.83
C GLY A 657 4.27 -36.95 14.67
N PHE A 658 4.77 -36.01 13.85
CA PHE A 658 6.19 -35.91 13.47
C PHE A 658 7.05 -35.15 14.48
N LYS A 659 6.45 -34.60 15.55
CA LYS A 659 7.17 -33.92 16.65
C LYS A 659 8.38 -34.75 17.11
N TRP A 660 8.20 -36.07 17.21
CA TRP A 660 9.17 -37.03 17.76
C TRP A 660 9.87 -37.93 16.75
N ARG A 661 9.55 -37.76 15.47
CA ARG A 661 10.11 -38.59 14.42
C ARG A 661 11.56 -38.22 14.16
N SER A 662 12.40 -39.24 14.01
CA SER A 662 13.82 -39.12 13.67
C SER A 662 14.11 -39.40 12.19
N ASP A 663 13.13 -39.93 11.43
CA ASP A 663 13.27 -40.09 9.99
C ASP A 663 13.26 -38.75 9.25
N ALA A 664 13.89 -38.72 8.07
CA ALA A 664 14.13 -37.49 7.31
C ALA A 664 12.84 -36.70 6.99
N ALA A 665 11.72 -37.38 6.72
CA ALA A 665 10.46 -36.74 6.41
C ALA A 665 9.85 -36.08 7.66
N GLY A 666 9.89 -36.77 8.79
CA GLY A 666 9.46 -36.23 10.09
C GLY A 666 10.30 -35.04 10.55
N VAL A 667 11.64 -35.12 10.40
CA VAL A 667 12.56 -34.00 10.70
C VAL A 667 12.24 -32.80 9.81
N ARG A 668 12.07 -33.01 8.49
CA ARG A 668 11.71 -31.94 7.54
C ARG A 668 10.38 -31.28 7.89
N ALA A 669 9.35 -32.07 8.21
CA ALA A 669 8.05 -31.56 8.63
C ALA A 669 8.13 -30.75 9.93
N ARG A 670 8.88 -31.23 10.94
CA ARG A 670 9.08 -30.52 12.20
C ARG A 670 9.78 -29.17 11.99
N THR A 671 10.87 -29.16 11.24
CA THR A 671 11.61 -27.93 10.92
C THR A 671 10.72 -26.92 10.21
N LEU A 672 9.93 -27.38 9.23
CA LEU A 672 9.00 -26.53 8.49
C LEU A 672 7.90 -25.93 9.38
N LEU A 673 7.30 -26.74 10.25
CA LEU A 673 6.31 -26.27 11.23
C LEU A 673 6.90 -25.18 12.12
N ILE A 674 8.09 -25.41 12.71
CA ILE A 674 8.74 -24.46 13.62
C ILE A 674 9.08 -23.15 12.90
N GLN A 675 9.59 -23.22 11.68
CA GLN A 675 9.92 -22.03 10.89
C GLN A 675 8.68 -21.20 10.55
N GLN A 676 7.60 -21.85 10.08
CA GLN A 676 6.33 -21.17 9.79
C GLN A 676 5.71 -20.57 11.05
N LEU A 677 5.74 -21.31 12.16
CA LEU A 677 5.29 -20.85 13.47
C LEU A 677 6.01 -19.58 13.93
N MET A 678 7.35 -19.56 13.84
CA MET A 678 8.15 -18.44 14.32
C MET A 678 7.93 -17.19 13.47
N LEU A 679 7.85 -17.37 12.16
CA LEU A 679 7.51 -16.30 11.22
C LEU A 679 6.10 -15.76 11.47
N ASP A 680 5.10 -16.64 11.66
CA ASP A 680 3.73 -16.27 12.01
C ASP A 680 3.71 -15.41 13.28
N THR A 681 4.42 -15.84 14.32
CA THR A 681 4.46 -15.11 15.60
C THR A 681 5.20 -13.77 15.49
N ALA A 682 6.24 -13.68 14.65
CA ALA A 682 6.95 -12.43 14.39
C ALA A 682 6.06 -11.42 13.67
N LEU A 683 5.37 -11.83 12.61
CA LEU A 683 4.44 -10.98 11.89
C LEU A 683 3.26 -10.56 12.77
N SER A 684 2.72 -11.48 13.57
CA SER A 684 1.67 -11.16 14.55
C SER A 684 2.17 -10.14 15.58
N ALA A 685 3.40 -10.26 16.08
CA ALA A 685 4.00 -9.27 16.99
C ALA A 685 4.21 -7.90 16.33
N VAL A 686 4.66 -7.84 15.07
CA VAL A 686 4.77 -6.58 14.29
C VAL A 686 3.41 -5.88 14.18
N LEU A 687 2.37 -6.63 13.82
CA LEU A 687 1.01 -6.10 13.69
C LEU A 687 0.44 -5.58 15.02
N GLN A 688 0.95 -6.08 16.14
CA GLN A 688 0.59 -5.63 17.49
C GLN A 688 1.55 -4.54 18.03
N GLY A 689 2.44 -3.99 17.21
CA GLY A 689 3.31 -2.85 17.55
C GLY A 689 4.60 -3.20 18.29
N ALA A 690 5.03 -4.47 18.31
CA ALA A 690 6.29 -4.86 18.96
C ALA A 690 7.51 -4.25 18.25
N GLY A 691 8.53 -3.85 19.03
CA GLY A 691 9.83 -3.41 18.48
C GLY A 691 10.91 -4.49 18.51
N SER A 692 10.73 -5.52 19.34
CA SER A 692 11.63 -6.66 19.45
C SER A 692 10.88 -7.92 19.87
N LEU A 693 11.44 -9.10 19.60
CA LEU A 693 10.81 -10.39 19.91
C LEU A 693 11.83 -11.43 20.40
N SER A 694 11.39 -12.26 21.36
CA SER A 694 12.06 -13.46 21.81
C SER A 694 11.07 -14.63 21.88
N TRP A 695 11.57 -15.86 21.76
CA TRP A 695 10.75 -17.07 21.80
C TRP A 695 11.07 -17.91 23.03
N ARG A 696 10.03 -18.48 23.63
CA ARG A 696 10.12 -19.47 24.70
C ARG A 696 9.43 -20.74 24.24
N ILE A 697 10.02 -21.90 24.47
CA ILE A 697 9.44 -23.19 24.06
C ILE A 697 9.30 -24.11 25.28
N ALA A 698 8.11 -24.66 25.49
CA ALA A 698 7.89 -25.75 26.44
C ALA A 698 8.37 -27.06 25.82
N MET A 699 9.31 -27.73 26.49
CA MET A 699 9.92 -29.00 26.06
C MET A 699 9.42 -30.16 26.90
N GLU A 700 9.17 -31.31 26.27
CA GLU A 700 8.86 -32.55 26.99
C GLU A 700 9.99 -32.91 27.96
N ASP A 701 9.59 -33.24 29.19
CA ASP A 701 10.49 -33.48 30.33
C ASP A 701 11.49 -34.61 30.05
N ASP A 702 11.03 -35.71 29.45
CA ASP A 702 11.86 -36.90 29.16
C ASP A 702 12.50 -36.85 27.76
N MET A 703 12.44 -35.71 27.08
CA MET A 703 13.05 -35.58 25.76
C MET A 703 14.56 -35.70 25.90
N GLY A 704 15.11 -36.78 25.34
CA GLY A 704 16.55 -37.03 25.32
C GLY A 704 17.33 -35.88 24.66
N GLU A 705 18.60 -35.73 25.06
CA GLU A 705 19.45 -34.59 24.68
C GLU A 705 19.49 -34.36 23.15
N GLY A 706 19.62 -35.43 22.36
CA GLY A 706 19.63 -35.33 20.89
C GLY A 706 18.32 -34.81 20.29
N GLY A 707 17.18 -35.25 20.82
CA GLY A 707 15.86 -34.76 20.39
C GLY A 707 15.66 -33.29 20.76
N ARG A 708 16.02 -32.94 22.00
CA ARG A 708 15.95 -31.56 22.51
C ARG A 708 16.80 -30.62 21.68
N ARG A 709 18.05 -31.00 21.40
CA ARG A 709 18.96 -30.24 20.55
C ARG A 709 18.41 -30.04 19.14
N ALA A 710 17.83 -31.08 18.53
CA ALA A 710 17.23 -30.96 17.21
C ALA A 710 16.04 -29.99 17.15
N VAL A 711 15.22 -29.90 18.20
CA VAL A 711 14.12 -28.93 18.29
C VAL A 711 14.66 -27.51 18.50
N LEU A 712 15.63 -27.33 19.40
CA LEU A 712 16.25 -26.03 19.67
C LEU A 712 17.03 -25.50 18.48
N ASP A 713 17.76 -26.34 17.74
CA ASP A 713 18.48 -25.93 16.53
C ASP A 713 17.50 -25.47 15.43
N ALA A 714 16.38 -26.19 15.25
CA ALA A 714 15.33 -25.78 14.31
C ALA A 714 14.65 -24.48 14.74
N ALA A 715 14.45 -24.30 16.05
CA ALA A 715 13.90 -23.09 16.64
C ALA A 715 14.84 -21.89 16.49
N GLU A 716 16.13 -22.01 16.81
CA GLU A 716 17.08 -20.91 16.63
C GLU A 716 17.22 -20.50 15.17
N SER A 717 17.23 -21.49 14.27
CA SER A 717 17.22 -21.24 12.83
C SER A 717 15.94 -20.52 12.37
N GLY A 718 14.77 -20.98 12.80
CA GLY A 718 13.48 -20.35 12.48
C GLY A 718 13.34 -18.95 13.06
N ALA A 719 13.79 -18.73 14.29
CA ALA A 719 13.72 -17.46 14.97
C ALA A 719 14.64 -16.43 14.30
N ALA A 720 15.85 -16.86 13.88
CA ALA A 720 16.74 -16.03 13.09
C ALA A 720 16.08 -15.59 11.78
N ALA A 721 15.48 -16.53 11.05
CA ALA A 721 14.79 -16.24 9.79
C ALA A 721 13.58 -15.29 10.00
N ALA A 722 12.76 -15.55 11.02
CA ALA A 722 11.59 -14.74 11.36
C ALA A 722 11.97 -13.31 11.76
N THR A 723 13.04 -13.13 12.54
CA THR A 723 13.58 -11.82 12.94
C THR A 723 13.93 -10.98 11.70
N ILE A 724 14.61 -11.59 10.73
CA ILE A 724 15.05 -10.86 9.54
C ILE A 724 13.89 -10.59 8.57
N ALA A 725 13.00 -11.56 8.38
CA ALA A 725 11.82 -11.38 7.54
C ALA A 725 10.90 -10.28 8.08
N SER A 726 10.64 -10.27 9.39
CA SER A 726 9.77 -9.28 10.04
C SER A 726 10.41 -7.91 10.28
N GLY A 727 11.75 -7.83 10.27
CA GLY A 727 12.50 -6.62 10.63
C GLY A 727 12.51 -6.33 12.14
N LEU A 728 11.96 -7.21 12.98
CA LEU A 728 12.05 -7.08 14.43
C LEU A 728 13.48 -7.31 14.91
N ALA A 729 13.91 -6.60 15.95
CA ALA A 729 15.17 -6.92 16.63
C ALA A 729 14.96 -8.06 17.66
N PRO A 730 15.99 -8.84 18.02
CA PRO A 730 15.96 -9.65 19.23
C PRO A 730 15.79 -8.77 20.47
N VAL A 731 15.07 -9.25 21.49
CA VAL A 731 14.97 -8.53 22.76
C VAL A 731 16.37 -8.40 23.41
N PRO A 732 16.82 -7.18 23.75
CA PRO A 732 18.16 -6.99 24.32
C PRO A 732 18.33 -7.71 25.67
N GLY A 733 19.46 -8.40 25.84
CA GLY A 733 19.81 -9.06 27.11
C GLY A 733 19.10 -10.39 27.38
N THR A 734 18.33 -10.90 26.42
CA THR A 734 17.69 -12.22 26.48
C THR A 734 18.17 -13.11 25.34
N GLU A 735 18.15 -14.43 25.53
CA GLU A 735 18.33 -15.38 24.43
C GLU A 735 17.21 -15.23 23.41
N ARG A 736 17.52 -15.47 22.14
CA ARG A 736 16.52 -15.41 21.06
C ARG A 736 15.50 -16.52 21.22
N VAL A 737 15.96 -17.75 21.42
CA VAL A 737 15.14 -18.88 21.81
C VAL A 737 15.59 -19.37 23.17
N SER A 738 14.63 -19.58 24.05
CA SER A 738 14.85 -20.17 25.36
C SER A 738 13.80 -21.24 25.62
N TRP A 739 14.03 -22.11 26.61
CA TRP A 739 13.14 -23.25 26.84
C TRP A 739 13.05 -23.62 28.32
N THR A 740 12.00 -24.37 28.66
CA THR A 740 11.79 -24.98 29.99
C THR A 740 11.01 -26.28 29.83
N PRO A 741 11.05 -27.23 30.79
CA PRO A 741 10.20 -28.41 30.73
C PRO A 741 8.70 -28.09 30.80
N GLU A 742 7.88 -28.91 30.16
CA GLU A 742 6.41 -28.81 30.12
C GLU A 742 5.84 -28.76 31.55
N THR A 743 6.34 -29.59 32.49
CA THR A 743 5.87 -29.56 33.88
C THR A 743 6.17 -28.24 34.59
N ALA A 744 7.33 -27.62 34.37
CA ALA A 744 7.65 -26.33 34.97
C ALA A 744 6.72 -25.22 34.46
N ALA A 745 6.43 -25.23 33.15
CA ALA A 745 5.47 -24.30 32.56
C ALA A 745 4.05 -24.53 33.13
N LEU A 746 3.62 -25.79 33.25
CA LEU A 746 2.33 -26.14 33.86
C LEU A 746 2.24 -25.66 35.32
N GLY A 747 3.28 -25.88 36.13
CA GLY A 747 3.32 -25.42 37.51
C GLY A 747 3.20 -23.89 37.61
N ALA A 748 3.87 -23.14 36.73
CA ALA A 748 3.71 -21.69 36.67
C ALA A 748 2.28 -21.26 36.35
N TYR A 749 1.61 -21.92 35.39
CA TYR A 749 0.21 -21.67 35.08
C TYR A 749 -0.71 -21.94 36.28
N LEU A 750 -0.54 -23.08 36.95
CA LEU A 750 -1.35 -23.46 38.11
C LEU A 750 -1.27 -22.43 39.24
N ARG A 751 -0.08 -21.87 39.48
CA ARG A 751 0.15 -20.84 40.50
C ARG A 751 -0.31 -19.44 40.09
N GLY A 752 -0.37 -19.16 38.79
CA GLY A 752 -0.91 -17.93 38.23
C GLY A 752 -2.40 -18.05 37.97
N GLU A 753 -2.77 -18.07 36.69
CA GLU A 753 -4.16 -18.08 36.23
C GLU A 753 -4.95 -19.33 36.60
N GLY A 754 -4.29 -20.46 36.84
CA GLY A 754 -4.94 -21.69 37.29
C GLY A 754 -5.50 -21.59 38.72
N GLY A 755 -5.04 -20.63 39.53
CA GLY A 755 -5.59 -20.32 40.84
C GLY A 755 -5.35 -21.38 41.92
N ILE A 756 -4.42 -22.32 41.71
CA ILE A 756 -4.07 -23.38 42.67
C ILE A 756 -2.72 -23.03 43.30
N HIS A 757 -2.75 -22.46 44.51
CA HIS A 757 -1.54 -22.08 45.25
C HIS A 757 -1.07 -23.15 46.27
N GLY A 758 -1.96 -24.07 46.65
CA GLY A 758 -1.63 -25.23 47.48
C GLY A 758 -0.91 -26.34 46.71
N GLY A 759 -0.60 -27.46 47.40
CA GLY A 759 -0.17 -28.67 46.72
C GLY A 759 -1.30 -29.26 45.87
N CYS A 760 -0.97 -29.90 44.75
CA CYS A 760 -1.96 -30.49 43.85
C CYS A 760 -1.38 -31.60 42.98
N ALA A 761 -2.26 -32.46 42.46
CA ALA A 761 -1.96 -33.28 41.30
C ALA A 761 -2.40 -32.55 40.03
N ALA A 762 -1.63 -32.68 38.96
CA ALA A 762 -1.99 -32.16 37.64
C ALA A 762 -1.84 -33.26 36.59
N LEU A 763 -2.80 -33.33 35.69
CA LEU A 763 -2.84 -34.22 34.54
C LEU A 763 -3.01 -33.38 33.29
N ASP A 764 -1.94 -33.23 32.49
CA ASP A 764 -2.05 -32.72 31.12
C ASP A 764 -2.31 -33.89 30.18
N ILE A 765 -3.57 -34.00 29.77
CA ILE A 765 -4.06 -35.10 28.94
C ILE A 765 -3.97 -34.67 27.48
N GLY A 766 -2.86 -35.04 26.83
CA GLY A 766 -2.58 -34.74 25.44
C GLY A 766 -3.09 -35.80 24.46
N ALA A 767 -2.94 -35.47 23.18
CA ALA A 767 -3.25 -36.37 22.07
C ALA A 767 -2.28 -37.57 22.00
N GLY A 768 -0.99 -37.33 22.27
CA GLY A 768 0.07 -38.35 22.22
C GLY A 768 0.40 -39.00 23.56
N SER A 769 0.34 -38.26 24.67
CA SER A 769 0.69 -38.74 26.01
C SER A 769 -0.10 -38.01 27.11
N ILE A 770 -0.02 -38.52 28.34
CA ILE A 770 -0.48 -37.82 29.55
C ILE A 770 0.74 -37.44 30.39
N ARG A 771 0.88 -36.16 30.75
CA ARG A 771 1.82 -35.73 31.79
C ARG A 771 1.10 -35.72 33.13
N ALA A 772 1.52 -36.59 34.03
CA ALA A 772 1.06 -36.60 35.41
C ALA A 772 2.13 -35.99 36.32
N ALA A 773 1.77 -35.06 37.17
CA ALA A 773 2.71 -34.36 38.05
C ALA A 773 2.09 -34.01 39.40
N ILE A 774 2.87 -34.11 40.47
CA ILE A 774 2.50 -33.70 41.83
C ILE A 774 3.31 -32.47 42.20
N TYR A 775 2.64 -31.36 42.46
CA TYR A 775 3.27 -30.13 42.93
C TYR A 775 3.01 -29.96 44.42
N LEU A 776 4.06 -29.66 45.17
CA LEU A 776 3.93 -29.30 46.58
C LEU A 776 3.55 -27.82 46.74
N GLN A 777 3.05 -27.46 47.93
CA GLN A 777 2.63 -26.11 48.25
C GLN A 777 3.69 -25.06 47.85
N ASN A 778 3.26 -24.02 47.12
CA ASN A 778 4.10 -22.92 46.62
C ASN A 778 5.29 -23.30 45.72
N ARG A 779 5.38 -24.55 45.24
CA ARG A 779 6.40 -24.94 44.23
C ARG A 779 5.83 -24.87 42.82
N THR A 780 6.63 -24.38 41.87
CA THR A 780 6.33 -24.39 40.42
C THR A 780 6.94 -25.59 39.71
N THR A 781 7.89 -26.28 40.34
CA THR A 781 8.46 -27.54 39.86
C THR A 781 7.73 -28.73 40.50
N PRO A 782 7.53 -29.82 39.75
CA PRO A 782 6.91 -31.02 40.32
C PRO A 782 7.86 -31.71 41.31
N GLU A 783 7.31 -32.32 42.34
CA GLU A 783 8.02 -33.21 43.27
C GLU A 783 8.11 -34.64 42.72
N ARG A 784 7.06 -35.07 42.01
CA ARG A 784 7.03 -36.32 41.24
C ARG A 784 6.32 -36.06 39.92
N SER A 785 6.76 -36.70 38.86
CA SER A 785 6.09 -36.69 37.57
C SER A 785 6.27 -38.01 36.85
N ALA A 786 5.32 -38.32 35.98
CA ALA A 786 5.38 -39.46 35.06
C ALA A 786 4.84 -39.06 33.70
N ASN A 787 5.47 -39.57 32.65
CA ASN A 787 5.00 -39.48 31.27
C ASN A 787 4.37 -40.79 30.87
N ILE A 788 3.09 -40.74 30.54
CA ILE A 788 2.30 -41.91 30.22
C ILE A 788 2.11 -41.94 28.70
N PRO A 789 2.75 -42.87 27.95
CA PRO A 789 2.86 -42.82 26.48
C PRO A 789 1.59 -43.20 25.70
N TYR A 790 0.40 -42.96 26.27
CA TYR A 790 -0.91 -43.30 25.70
C TYR A 790 -1.88 -42.12 25.83
N GLY A 791 -1.77 -41.17 24.91
CA GLY A 791 -2.72 -40.08 24.73
C GLY A 791 -4.06 -40.52 24.14
N THR A 792 -4.94 -39.55 23.90
CA THR A 792 -6.30 -39.82 23.42
C THR A 792 -6.36 -40.40 22.01
N GLN A 793 -5.44 -40.01 21.11
CA GLN A 793 -5.48 -40.43 19.70
C GLN A 793 -5.26 -41.93 19.55
N LEU A 794 -4.13 -42.44 20.05
CA LEU A 794 -3.79 -43.85 19.92
C LEU A 794 -4.81 -44.73 20.66
N THR A 795 -5.24 -44.30 21.85
CA THR A 795 -6.27 -45.01 22.63
C THR A 795 -7.54 -45.21 21.82
N LEU A 796 -8.08 -44.14 21.22
CA LEU A 796 -9.31 -44.22 20.44
C LEU A 796 -9.10 -44.96 19.12
N TYR A 797 -7.97 -44.73 18.45
CA TYR A 797 -7.64 -45.41 17.20
C TYR A 797 -7.58 -46.92 17.39
N GLU A 798 -6.80 -47.41 18.35
CA GLU A 798 -6.68 -48.84 18.63
C GLU A 798 -8.02 -49.44 19.04
N THR A 799 -8.83 -48.69 19.78
CA THR A 799 -10.14 -49.19 20.24
C THR A 799 -11.13 -49.32 19.09
N TYR A 800 -11.23 -48.33 18.19
CA TYR A 800 -12.12 -48.39 17.03
C TYR A 800 -11.57 -49.26 15.88
N ALA A 801 -10.27 -49.42 15.75
CA ALA A 801 -9.68 -50.35 14.77
C ALA A 801 -10.07 -51.81 15.08
N ASN A 802 -10.18 -52.17 16.35
CA ASN A 802 -10.62 -53.51 16.78
C ASN A 802 -12.16 -53.66 16.79
N HIS A 803 -12.89 -52.56 16.87
CA HIS A 803 -14.35 -52.53 16.98
C HIS A 803 -14.98 -51.46 16.06
N PRO A 804 -14.78 -51.52 14.73
CA PRO A 804 -15.27 -50.48 13.82
C PRO A 804 -16.79 -50.39 13.81
N GLU A 805 -17.50 -51.47 14.13
CA GLU A 805 -18.97 -51.49 14.26
C GLU A 805 -19.48 -50.55 15.37
N ARG A 806 -18.62 -50.18 16.33
CA ARG A 806 -18.99 -49.31 17.45
C ARG A 806 -19.10 -47.84 17.07
N ILE A 807 -18.58 -47.45 15.91
CA ILE A 807 -18.81 -46.12 15.34
C ILE A 807 -20.31 -45.95 15.05
N GLU A 808 -20.93 -46.91 14.35
CA GLU A 808 -22.38 -46.87 14.11
C GLU A 808 -23.17 -47.04 15.42
N TYR A 809 -22.67 -47.82 16.37
CA TYR A 809 -23.32 -47.97 17.68
C TYR A 809 -23.46 -46.63 18.42
N ASP A 810 -22.38 -45.85 18.47
CA ASP A 810 -22.32 -44.57 19.20
C ASP A 810 -23.02 -43.43 18.46
N PHE A 811 -22.90 -43.39 17.12
CA PHE A 811 -23.31 -42.24 16.31
C PHE A 811 -24.54 -42.50 15.43
N GLY A 812 -25.00 -43.75 15.35
CA GLY A 812 -26.15 -44.15 14.53
C GLY A 812 -27.41 -43.40 14.91
N GLY A 813 -28.18 -42.96 13.90
CA GLY A 813 -29.42 -42.20 14.09
C GLY A 813 -29.21 -40.73 14.54
N CYS A 814 -27.98 -40.23 14.58
CA CYS A 814 -27.74 -38.81 14.84
C CYS A 814 -28.20 -37.94 13.66
N SER A 815 -29.11 -36.99 13.93
CA SER A 815 -29.60 -36.02 12.93
C SER A 815 -28.77 -34.74 12.85
N MET A 816 -27.70 -34.61 13.66
CA MET A 816 -26.82 -33.44 13.62
C MET A 816 -25.85 -33.56 12.45
N GLY A 817 -25.96 -32.64 11.47
CA GLY A 817 -25.25 -32.72 10.20
C GLY A 817 -23.73 -32.90 10.34
N SER A 818 -23.06 -32.12 11.20
CA SER A 818 -21.61 -32.22 11.39
C SER A 818 -21.15 -33.56 11.99
N LEU A 819 -21.94 -34.12 12.92
CA LEU A 819 -21.63 -35.40 13.56
C LEU A 819 -21.92 -36.59 12.64
N SER A 820 -22.97 -36.48 11.80
CA SER A 820 -23.25 -37.48 10.75
C SER A 820 -22.12 -37.55 9.73
N LEU A 821 -21.62 -36.40 9.25
CA LEU A 821 -20.48 -36.36 8.34
C LEU A 821 -19.21 -36.94 8.99
N ALA A 822 -18.97 -36.63 10.27
CA ALA A 822 -17.84 -37.20 11.00
C ALA A 822 -17.95 -38.72 11.16
N LYS A 823 -19.15 -39.24 11.45
CA LYS A 823 -19.43 -40.67 11.50
C LYS A 823 -19.13 -41.35 10.18
N ASP A 824 -19.64 -40.81 9.07
CA ASP A 824 -19.47 -41.42 7.75
C ASP A 824 -17.98 -41.43 7.34
N ALA A 825 -17.27 -40.32 7.58
CA ALA A 825 -15.84 -40.21 7.31
C ALA A 825 -15.00 -41.18 8.14
N LEU A 826 -15.27 -41.31 9.45
CA LEU A 826 -14.58 -42.25 10.33
C LEU A 826 -14.90 -43.71 9.97
N THR A 827 -16.16 -44.01 9.63
CA THR A 827 -16.58 -45.36 9.21
C THR A 827 -15.86 -45.78 7.93
N ALA A 828 -15.73 -44.86 6.97
CA ALA A 828 -14.96 -45.08 5.76
C ALA A 828 -13.47 -45.30 6.07
N ALA A 829 -12.87 -44.48 6.93
CA ALA A 829 -11.47 -44.61 7.33
C ALA A 829 -11.18 -45.98 7.97
N PHE A 830 -11.98 -46.41 8.96
CA PHE A 830 -11.78 -47.69 9.65
C PHE A 830 -12.23 -48.93 8.85
N SER A 831 -12.92 -48.74 7.72
CA SER A 831 -13.23 -49.83 6.78
C SER A 831 -12.04 -50.20 5.90
N VAL A 832 -11.04 -49.31 5.77
CA VAL A 832 -9.80 -49.58 5.06
C VAL A 832 -8.86 -50.36 5.98
N ALA A 833 -8.57 -51.62 5.63
CA ALA A 833 -7.57 -52.43 6.33
C ALA A 833 -6.14 -51.97 5.98
N SER A 834 -5.70 -50.87 6.59
CA SER A 834 -4.37 -50.26 6.38
C SER A 834 -3.74 -49.85 7.71
N ASP A 835 -2.59 -50.45 8.01
CA ASP A 835 -1.77 -50.10 9.18
C ASP A 835 -0.60 -49.17 8.80
N THR A 836 -0.67 -48.51 7.63
CA THR A 836 0.38 -47.60 7.23
C THR A 836 0.41 -46.38 8.16
N GLN A 837 1.61 -45.89 8.47
CA GLN A 837 1.77 -44.74 9.37
C GLN A 837 1.01 -43.50 8.90
N ALA A 838 0.89 -43.31 7.58
CA ALA A 838 0.13 -42.22 6.99
C ALA A 838 -1.38 -42.35 7.25
N HIS A 839 -1.93 -43.56 7.04
CA HIS A 839 -3.34 -43.85 7.32
C HIS A 839 -3.67 -43.68 8.81
N VAL A 840 -2.89 -44.33 9.69
CA VAL A 840 -3.03 -44.21 11.15
C VAL A 840 -2.97 -42.73 11.57
N GLY A 841 -1.98 -41.99 11.07
CA GLY A 841 -1.77 -40.59 11.39
C GLY A 841 -2.93 -39.68 10.98
N LYS A 842 -3.53 -39.90 9.80
CA LYS A 842 -4.69 -39.17 9.32
C LYS A 842 -5.95 -39.52 10.13
N THR A 843 -6.19 -40.81 10.39
CA THR A 843 -7.35 -41.25 11.18
C THR A 843 -7.28 -40.75 12.63
N CYS A 844 -6.10 -40.74 13.24
CA CYS A 844 -5.87 -40.10 14.54
C CYS A 844 -6.17 -38.59 14.55
N MET A 845 -5.84 -37.89 13.45
CA MET A 845 -6.18 -36.47 13.29
C MET A 845 -7.70 -36.28 13.16
N MET A 846 -8.40 -37.18 12.47
CA MET A 846 -9.87 -37.16 12.39
C MET A 846 -10.52 -37.39 13.76
N LEU A 847 -10.01 -38.33 14.55
CA LEU A 847 -10.49 -38.56 15.92
C LEU A 847 -10.26 -37.34 16.84
N ASP A 848 -9.11 -36.69 16.73
CA ASP A 848 -8.84 -35.46 17.48
C ASP A 848 -9.78 -34.31 17.05
N PHE A 849 -10.05 -34.18 15.75
CA PHE A 849 -11.04 -33.23 15.21
C PHE A 849 -12.45 -33.50 15.76
N LEU A 850 -12.88 -34.77 15.82
CA LEU A 850 -14.16 -35.19 16.40
C LEU A 850 -14.27 -34.77 17.88
N LEU A 851 -13.23 -35.01 18.68
CA LEU A 851 -13.23 -34.72 20.12
C LEU A 851 -13.24 -33.22 20.44
N THR A 852 -13.05 -32.36 19.45
CA THR A 852 -12.74 -30.96 19.69
C THR A 852 -13.69 -30.04 18.93
N GLU A 853 -13.66 -30.03 17.60
CA GLU A 853 -14.57 -29.24 16.76
C GLU A 853 -16.01 -29.76 16.84
N ASN A 854 -16.20 -31.05 17.14
CA ASN A 854 -17.52 -31.64 17.37
C ASN A 854 -17.82 -31.96 18.84
N ALA A 855 -17.02 -31.46 19.80
CA ALA A 855 -17.15 -31.82 21.22
C ALA A 855 -18.55 -31.57 21.80
N ALA A 856 -19.14 -30.40 21.52
CA ALA A 856 -20.46 -30.04 22.01
C ALA A 856 -21.60 -30.90 21.41
N PRO A 857 -21.76 -31.01 20.07
CA PRO A 857 -22.78 -31.88 19.50
C PRO A 857 -22.56 -33.36 19.86
N LEU A 858 -21.30 -33.79 19.97
CA LEU A 858 -20.92 -35.13 20.44
C LEU A 858 -21.41 -35.38 21.87
N ALA A 859 -21.08 -34.50 22.81
CA ALA A 859 -21.52 -34.61 24.21
C ALA A 859 -23.06 -34.60 24.33
N MET A 860 -23.73 -33.75 23.56
CA MET A 860 -25.20 -33.71 23.53
C MET A 860 -25.79 -35.04 23.05
N HIS A 861 -25.25 -35.61 21.97
CA HIS A 861 -25.73 -36.88 21.42
C HIS A 861 -25.55 -38.03 22.42
N LEU A 862 -24.34 -38.21 22.94
CA LEU A 862 -24.03 -39.31 23.87
C LEU A 862 -24.80 -39.18 25.18
N ASN A 863 -24.94 -37.97 25.73
CA ASN A 863 -25.71 -37.76 26.96
C ASN A 863 -27.22 -37.94 26.75
N ALA A 864 -27.77 -37.61 25.58
CA ALA A 864 -29.18 -37.89 25.28
C ALA A 864 -29.46 -39.41 25.31
N ARG A 865 -28.51 -40.22 24.80
CA ARG A 865 -28.59 -41.68 24.85
C ARG A 865 -28.44 -42.21 26.27
N ALA A 866 -27.48 -41.68 27.03
CA ALA A 866 -27.30 -42.01 28.45
C ALA A 866 -28.57 -41.71 29.26
N ASN A 867 -29.21 -40.57 29.02
CA ASN A 867 -30.48 -40.19 29.67
C ASN A 867 -31.65 -41.10 29.27
N ALA A 868 -31.59 -41.71 28.08
CA ALA A 868 -32.53 -42.74 27.64
C ALA A 868 -32.20 -44.14 28.19
N GLY A 869 -31.25 -44.26 29.11
CA GLY A 869 -30.82 -45.53 29.71
C GLY A 869 -29.88 -46.36 28.85
N GLN A 870 -29.37 -45.81 27.74
CA GLN A 870 -28.44 -46.50 26.85
C GLN A 870 -26.99 -46.21 27.25
N VAL A 871 -26.17 -47.26 27.34
CA VAL A 871 -24.72 -47.12 27.52
C VAL A 871 -24.09 -46.90 26.15
N THR A 872 -23.20 -45.92 26.02
CA THR A 872 -22.44 -45.70 24.78
C THR A 872 -21.02 -46.23 24.93
N PHE A 873 -20.45 -46.69 23.82
CA PHE A 873 -19.11 -47.26 23.78
C PHE A 873 -18.05 -46.18 24.02
N LEU A 874 -18.14 -45.03 23.33
CA LEU A 874 -17.22 -43.90 23.53
C LEU A 874 -17.22 -43.36 24.98
N GLN A 875 -18.39 -43.23 25.62
CA GLN A 875 -18.44 -42.83 27.04
C GLN A 875 -17.79 -43.89 27.94
N SER A 876 -17.89 -45.17 27.57
CA SER A 876 -17.24 -46.25 28.32
C SER A 876 -15.72 -46.14 28.22
N VAL A 877 -15.19 -45.94 27.00
CA VAL A 877 -13.75 -45.75 26.78
C VAL A 877 -13.26 -44.50 27.50
N ALA A 878 -14.01 -43.40 27.43
CA ALA A 878 -13.66 -42.15 28.13
C ALA A 878 -13.64 -42.33 29.66
N ALA A 879 -14.62 -43.06 30.23
CA ALA A 879 -14.68 -43.32 31.66
C ALA A 879 -13.51 -44.19 32.14
N GLU A 880 -13.18 -45.26 31.40
CA GLU A 880 -12.01 -46.10 31.69
C GLU A 880 -10.70 -45.32 31.58
N TYR A 881 -10.57 -44.52 30.51
CA TYR A 881 -9.37 -43.74 30.23
C TYR A 881 -9.10 -42.70 31.34
N LEU A 882 -10.13 -41.93 31.72
CA LEU A 882 -10.01 -40.94 32.80
C LEU A 882 -9.80 -41.60 34.17
N ALA A 883 -10.42 -42.75 34.42
CA ALA A 883 -10.18 -43.53 35.63
C ALA A 883 -8.71 -43.98 35.73
N GLY A 884 -8.14 -44.50 34.63
CA GLY A 884 -6.72 -44.87 34.56
C GLY A 884 -5.79 -43.68 34.80
N ALA A 885 -6.07 -42.53 34.18
CA ALA A 885 -5.28 -41.31 34.38
C ALA A 885 -5.34 -40.81 35.84
N LEU A 886 -6.52 -40.80 36.45
CA LEU A 886 -6.71 -40.43 37.86
C LEU A 886 -6.07 -41.45 38.81
N PHE A 887 -6.13 -42.73 38.47
CA PHE A 887 -5.44 -43.78 39.22
C PHE A 887 -3.92 -43.57 39.20
N ALA A 888 -3.34 -43.26 38.04
CA ALA A 888 -1.93 -42.93 37.89
C ALA A 888 -1.53 -41.70 38.72
N ALA A 889 -2.34 -40.63 38.73
CA ALA A 889 -2.13 -39.50 39.63
C ALA A 889 -2.18 -39.90 41.12
N GLY A 890 -3.08 -40.82 41.47
CA GLY A 890 -3.17 -41.37 42.82
C GLY A 890 -1.95 -42.20 43.22
N LEU A 891 -1.38 -42.98 42.30
CA LEU A 891 -0.14 -43.73 42.54
C LEU A 891 1.05 -42.78 42.77
N LEU A 892 1.16 -41.71 41.98
CA LEU A 892 2.17 -40.66 42.20
C LEU A 892 1.98 -39.96 43.56
N THR A 893 0.73 -39.70 43.93
CA THR A 893 0.41 -39.11 45.23
C THR A 893 0.80 -40.04 46.37
N ALA A 894 0.56 -41.35 46.23
CA ALA A 894 0.90 -42.36 47.23
C ALA A 894 2.42 -42.44 47.48
N ASP A 895 3.23 -42.24 46.46
CA ASP A 895 4.69 -42.21 46.60
C ASP A 895 5.16 -40.98 47.40
N VAL A 896 4.62 -39.79 47.11
CA VAL A 896 4.90 -38.58 47.92
C VAL A 896 4.39 -38.73 49.36
N GLN A 897 3.28 -39.44 49.56
CA GLN A 897 2.78 -39.74 50.91
C GLN A 897 3.71 -40.66 51.70
N ALA A 898 4.37 -41.61 51.02
CA ALA A 898 5.33 -42.51 51.64
C ALA A 898 6.64 -41.79 52.03
N ASP A 899 6.95 -40.67 51.38
CA ASP A 899 8.10 -39.82 51.72
C ASP A 899 7.84 -38.97 52.97
N SER A 900 8.39 -39.43 54.10
CA SER A 900 8.27 -38.77 55.41
C SER A 900 8.78 -37.31 55.44
N MET A 901 9.63 -36.90 54.51
CA MET A 901 10.16 -35.53 54.44
C MET A 901 9.24 -34.58 53.66
N GLN A 902 8.47 -35.11 52.71
CA GLN A 902 7.67 -34.30 51.77
C GLN A 902 6.16 -34.35 52.04
N ASN A 903 5.64 -35.42 52.65
CA ASN A 903 4.21 -35.64 52.86
C ASN A 903 3.50 -34.46 53.57
N HIS A 904 4.18 -33.76 54.49
CA HIS A 904 3.62 -32.60 55.20
C HIS A 904 3.27 -31.39 54.29
N TYR A 905 3.77 -31.36 53.06
CA TYR A 905 3.45 -30.32 52.07
C TYR A 905 2.27 -30.71 51.16
N LEU A 906 1.74 -31.93 51.28
CA LEU A 906 0.50 -32.32 50.61
C LEU A 906 -0.72 -31.71 51.34
N PRO A 907 -1.75 -31.27 50.61
CA PRO A 907 -2.93 -30.65 51.21
C PRO A 907 -3.87 -31.69 51.85
N ALA A 908 -4.67 -31.29 52.85
CA ALA A 908 -5.67 -32.19 53.46
C ALA A 908 -6.82 -32.57 52.50
N SER A 909 -7.11 -31.72 51.52
CA SER A 909 -7.98 -32.01 50.38
C SER A 909 -7.17 -31.83 49.11
N LEU A 910 -7.11 -32.83 48.24
CA LEU A 910 -6.25 -32.87 47.08
C LEU A 910 -6.96 -32.29 45.85
N PRO A 911 -6.54 -31.11 45.34
CA PRO A 911 -6.96 -30.65 44.04
C PRO A 911 -6.28 -31.49 42.96
N VAL A 912 -7.05 -31.89 41.95
CA VAL A 912 -6.58 -32.61 40.77
C VAL A 912 -6.93 -31.77 39.54
N ALA A 913 -5.94 -31.09 38.98
CA ALA A 913 -6.13 -30.23 37.81
C ALA A 913 -6.05 -31.07 36.53
N LEU A 914 -7.12 -31.04 35.72
CA LEU A 914 -7.15 -31.65 34.39
C LEU A 914 -6.95 -30.57 33.33
N THR A 915 -5.94 -30.73 32.49
CA THR A 915 -5.57 -29.80 31.42
C THR A 915 -5.28 -30.55 30.12
N GLY A 916 -5.03 -29.83 29.02
CA GLY A 916 -4.90 -30.41 27.69
C GLY A 916 -6.25 -30.69 27.02
N ARG A 917 -6.24 -31.00 25.71
CA ARG A 917 -7.47 -31.24 24.94
C ARG A 917 -8.15 -32.55 25.34
N GLY A 918 -7.40 -33.56 25.77
CA GLY A 918 -7.95 -34.82 26.23
C GLY A 918 -8.75 -34.71 27.53
N ALA A 919 -8.55 -33.65 28.33
CA ALA A 919 -9.38 -33.38 29.49
C ALA A 919 -10.85 -33.06 29.11
N LEU A 920 -11.12 -32.70 27.85
CA LEU A 920 -12.49 -32.51 27.34
C LEU A 920 -13.30 -33.81 27.31
N LEU A 921 -12.66 -34.99 27.40
CA LEU A 921 -13.37 -36.27 27.57
C LEU A 921 -14.30 -36.27 28.79
N VAL A 922 -14.00 -35.46 29.80
CA VAL A 922 -14.86 -35.27 30.98
C VAL A 922 -16.25 -34.75 30.58
N ASN A 923 -16.33 -33.92 29.55
CA ASN A 923 -17.59 -33.35 29.06
C ASN A 923 -18.46 -34.37 28.31
N LEU A 924 -17.86 -35.48 27.84
CA LEU A 924 -18.60 -36.57 27.23
C LEU A 924 -19.33 -37.42 28.27
N LEU A 925 -18.88 -37.42 29.53
CA LEU A 925 -19.44 -38.27 30.56
C LEU A 925 -20.79 -37.75 31.11
N PRO A 926 -21.71 -38.65 31.51
CA PRO A 926 -22.96 -38.26 32.15
C PRO A 926 -22.76 -37.48 33.46
N SER A 927 -23.74 -36.63 33.79
CA SER A 927 -23.73 -35.84 35.01
C SER A 927 -23.53 -36.71 36.27
N GLY A 928 -22.59 -36.31 37.12
CA GLY A 928 -22.25 -37.02 38.37
C GLY A 928 -21.26 -38.18 38.20
N MET A 929 -20.94 -38.64 36.98
CA MET A 929 -19.92 -39.67 36.76
C MET A 929 -18.52 -39.18 37.16
N VAL A 930 -18.19 -37.92 36.86
CA VAL A 930 -16.91 -37.29 37.21
C VAL A 930 -16.63 -37.35 38.72
N GLY A 931 -17.63 -37.06 39.56
CA GLY A 931 -17.49 -37.16 41.01
C GLY A 931 -17.24 -38.58 41.50
N LYS A 932 -17.74 -39.59 40.78
CA LYS A 932 -17.43 -41.00 41.08
C LYS A 932 -15.99 -41.37 40.69
N LEU A 933 -15.41 -40.70 39.68
CA LEU A 933 -14.03 -40.95 39.28
C LEU A 933 -13.00 -40.55 40.36
N ASN A 934 -13.37 -39.70 41.33
CA ASN A 934 -12.53 -39.41 42.49
C ASN A 934 -12.13 -40.68 43.28
N GLN A 935 -12.93 -41.75 43.18
CA GLN A 935 -12.61 -43.03 43.83
C GLN A 935 -11.29 -43.62 43.34
N PHE A 936 -10.86 -43.34 42.11
CA PHE A 936 -9.62 -43.91 41.56
C PHE A 936 -8.36 -43.33 42.22
N VAL A 937 -8.35 -42.03 42.48
CA VAL A 937 -7.28 -41.39 43.28
C VAL A 937 -7.32 -41.91 44.73
N SER A 938 -8.52 -42.05 45.30
CA SER A 938 -8.70 -42.56 46.66
C SER A 938 -8.20 -44.00 46.82
N VAL A 939 -8.52 -44.89 45.90
CA VAL A 939 -8.08 -46.29 45.94
C VAL A 939 -6.57 -46.40 45.77
N ALA A 940 -5.98 -45.69 44.80
CA ALA A 940 -4.53 -45.71 44.57
C ALA A 940 -3.73 -45.17 45.77
N THR A 941 -4.27 -44.21 46.52
CA THR A 941 -3.64 -43.67 47.75
C THR A 941 -3.91 -44.50 49.00
N GLY A 942 -4.38 -45.74 48.87
CA GLY A 942 -4.72 -46.62 49.99
C GLY A 942 -5.87 -46.09 50.85
N ARG A 943 -6.74 -45.24 50.27
CA ARG A 943 -7.84 -44.51 50.93
C ARG A 943 -7.41 -43.48 51.97
N THR A 944 -6.14 -43.05 51.93
CA THR A 944 -5.63 -41.95 52.75
C THR A 944 -6.40 -40.66 52.45
N TYR A 945 -6.68 -40.40 51.17
CA TYR A 945 -7.67 -39.41 50.76
C TYR A 945 -9.02 -40.06 50.58
N ALA A 946 -10.02 -39.62 51.36
CA ALA A 946 -11.41 -39.95 51.06
C ALA A 946 -11.82 -39.33 49.71
N ALA A 947 -12.64 -40.04 48.93
CA ALA A 947 -13.11 -39.55 47.61
C ALA A 947 -13.78 -38.16 47.66
N GLY A 948 -14.41 -37.80 48.79
CA GLY A 948 -15.01 -36.48 49.01
C GLY A 948 -13.99 -35.35 49.26
N ASN A 949 -12.74 -35.69 49.59
CA ASN A 949 -11.64 -34.74 49.80
C ASN A 949 -10.79 -34.56 48.53
N ILE A 950 -11.17 -35.17 47.41
CA ILE A 950 -10.51 -35.02 46.12
C ILE A 950 -11.37 -34.08 45.28
N GLN A 951 -10.75 -33.06 44.69
CA GLN A 951 -11.42 -32.06 43.87
C GLN A 951 -10.84 -32.08 42.47
N VAL A 952 -11.48 -32.84 41.57
CA VAL A 952 -11.14 -32.83 40.15
C VAL A 952 -11.69 -31.56 39.51
N GLN A 953 -10.80 -30.77 38.93
CA GLN A 953 -11.12 -29.50 38.30
C GLN A 953 -10.62 -29.48 36.86
N LEU A 954 -11.53 -29.24 35.91
CA LEU A 954 -11.16 -28.97 34.52
C LEU A 954 -10.66 -27.52 34.39
N MET A 955 -9.47 -27.33 33.83
CA MET A 955 -8.89 -26.00 33.63
C MET A 955 -9.61 -25.23 32.52
N ARG A 956 -9.93 -23.95 32.77
CA ARG A 956 -10.74 -23.10 31.88
C ARG A 956 -10.14 -22.94 30.48
N GLU A 957 -8.82 -23.00 30.36
CA GLU A 957 -8.09 -22.87 29.10
C GLU A 957 -7.04 -23.99 28.92
N GLY A 958 -7.50 -25.24 29.03
CA GLY A 958 -6.61 -26.40 29.16
C GLY A 958 -5.51 -26.54 28.11
N LYS A 959 -5.75 -26.19 26.84
CA LYS A 959 -4.69 -26.25 25.81
C LYS A 959 -3.69 -25.09 25.88
N TRP A 960 -4.06 -23.97 26.49
CA TRP A 960 -3.23 -22.77 26.60
C TRP A 960 -2.38 -22.75 27.86
N ALA A 961 -2.70 -23.60 28.84
CA ALA A 961 -2.06 -23.68 30.14
C ALA A 961 -0.52 -23.63 30.06
N LEU A 962 0.10 -24.48 29.23
CA LEU A 962 1.55 -24.52 29.07
C LEU A 962 2.11 -23.21 28.50
N SER A 963 1.55 -22.73 27.39
CA SER A 963 2.03 -21.50 26.74
C SER A 963 1.87 -20.24 27.63
N ARG A 964 0.80 -20.18 28.44
CA ARG A 964 0.59 -19.08 29.40
C ARG A 964 1.47 -19.18 30.62
N GLY A 965 1.63 -20.39 31.18
CA GLY A 965 2.57 -20.62 32.26
C GLY A 965 4.00 -20.26 31.87
N LEU A 966 4.39 -20.58 30.63
CA LEU A 966 5.68 -20.20 30.05
C LEU A 966 5.87 -18.68 29.89
N SER A 967 4.81 -17.96 29.54
CA SER A 967 4.81 -16.49 29.52
C SER A 967 5.05 -15.91 30.92
N ALA A 968 4.38 -16.46 31.93
CA ALA A 968 4.43 -15.98 33.30
C ALA A 968 5.79 -16.19 34.01
N LEU A 969 6.65 -17.08 33.50
CA LEU A 969 7.96 -17.35 34.09
C LEU A 969 8.89 -16.13 33.98
N LYS A 970 9.42 -15.66 35.12
CA LYS A 970 10.43 -14.59 35.17
C LYS A 970 11.83 -15.11 34.87
N THR A 971 12.13 -16.33 35.31
CA THR A 971 13.38 -17.04 35.09
C THR A 971 13.07 -18.43 34.54
N LEU A 972 13.88 -18.88 33.58
CA LEU A 972 13.78 -20.21 33.00
C LEU A 972 14.83 -21.07 33.70
N GLU A 973 14.44 -21.67 34.83
CA GLU A 973 15.29 -22.61 35.56
C GLU A 973 15.00 -24.02 35.06
N ILE A 974 16.05 -24.80 34.77
CA ILE A 974 15.91 -26.23 34.49
C ILE A 974 15.70 -26.94 35.84
N PRO A 975 14.54 -27.54 36.10
CA PRO A 975 14.29 -28.31 37.30
C PRO A 975 15.27 -29.49 37.39
N PRO A 976 15.72 -29.89 38.59
CA PRO A 976 16.43 -31.15 38.76
C PRO A 976 15.54 -32.32 38.32
N GLU A 977 16.15 -33.40 37.81
CA GLU A 977 15.44 -34.64 37.48
C GLU A 977 14.65 -35.12 38.71
N THR A 978 13.35 -35.39 38.52
CA THR A 978 12.51 -35.96 39.57
C THR A 978 12.98 -37.38 39.90
N PRO A 979 13.11 -37.75 41.19
CA PRO A 979 13.48 -39.10 41.58
C PRO A 979 12.52 -40.15 41.02
N GLY A 980 13.06 -41.29 40.59
CA GLY A 980 12.26 -42.45 40.19
C GLY A 980 11.41 -42.98 41.33
N LEU A 981 10.22 -43.50 41.00
CA LEU A 981 9.26 -44.02 41.96
C LEU A 981 9.79 -45.24 42.72
N THR A 982 9.54 -45.28 44.02
CA THR A 982 9.95 -46.37 44.89
C THR A 982 8.99 -47.56 44.79
N ARG A 983 9.50 -48.73 44.35
CA ARG A 983 8.70 -49.95 44.13
C ARG A 983 8.31 -50.62 45.44
N HIS A 984 7.10 -50.37 45.90
CA HIS A 984 6.62 -50.97 47.15
C HIS A 984 5.40 -51.91 46.98
N GLN A 985 4.78 -51.97 45.80
CA GLN A 985 3.54 -52.72 45.58
C GLN A 985 3.53 -53.48 44.24
N SER A 986 2.75 -54.56 44.15
CA SER A 986 2.62 -55.39 42.94
C SER A 986 1.74 -54.70 41.88
N PHE A 987 2.26 -54.50 40.66
CA PHE A 987 1.50 -53.88 39.56
C PHE A 987 0.20 -54.65 39.25
N SER A 988 0.28 -55.98 39.18
CA SER A 988 -0.89 -56.83 38.93
C SER A 988 -1.97 -56.68 40.00
N GLU A 989 -1.59 -56.48 41.26
CA GLU A 989 -2.56 -56.23 42.34
C GLU A 989 -3.20 -54.85 42.21
N GLN A 990 -2.42 -53.82 41.85
CA GLN A 990 -2.95 -52.49 41.58
C GLN A 990 -3.93 -52.47 40.40
N MET A 991 -3.62 -53.19 39.32
CA MET A 991 -4.51 -53.31 38.16
C MET A 991 -5.79 -54.09 38.49
N LEU A 992 -5.71 -55.11 39.35
CA LEU A 992 -6.90 -55.79 39.87
C LEU A 992 -7.80 -54.82 40.66
N HIS A 993 -7.22 -53.99 41.54
CA HIS A 993 -7.97 -52.97 42.29
C HIS A 993 -8.60 -51.92 41.37
N LEU A 994 -7.86 -51.45 40.37
CA LEU A 994 -8.37 -50.52 39.34
C LEU A 994 -9.60 -51.10 38.66
N MET A 995 -9.51 -52.33 38.14
CA MET A 995 -10.59 -52.98 37.41
C MET A 995 -11.80 -53.32 38.31
N GLN A 996 -11.59 -53.72 39.57
CA GLN A 996 -12.68 -53.92 40.53
C GLN A 996 -13.41 -52.60 40.86
N THR A 997 -12.65 -51.52 41.03
CA THR A 997 -13.20 -50.18 41.28
C THR A 997 -13.98 -49.70 40.06
N LEU A 998 -13.46 -49.91 38.86
CA LEU A 998 -14.14 -49.61 37.59
C LEU A 998 -15.49 -50.31 37.47
N CYS A 999 -15.58 -51.61 37.77
CA CYS A 999 -16.84 -52.34 37.74
C CYS A 999 -17.82 -51.85 38.82
N THR A 1000 -17.32 -51.44 39.98
CA THR A 1000 -18.17 -50.90 41.06
C THR A 1000 -18.72 -49.51 40.70
N VAL A 1001 -17.91 -48.66 40.07
CA VAL A 1001 -18.24 -47.27 39.75
C VAL A 1001 -19.10 -47.15 38.49
N CYS A 1002 -18.77 -47.93 37.45
CA CYS A 1002 -19.39 -47.89 36.13
C CYS A 1002 -19.66 -49.32 35.58
N PRO A 1003 -20.48 -50.16 36.26
CA PRO A 1003 -20.64 -51.57 35.92
C PRO A 1003 -21.07 -51.80 34.47
N ALA A 1004 -22.10 -51.10 34.01
CA ALA A 1004 -22.63 -51.27 32.66
C ALA A 1004 -21.63 -50.86 31.55
N HIS A 1005 -20.75 -49.89 31.83
CA HIS A 1005 -19.71 -49.46 30.89
C HIS A 1005 -18.58 -50.52 30.83
N MET A 1006 -18.20 -51.11 31.96
CA MET A 1006 -17.18 -52.15 32.01
C MET A 1006 -17.64 -53.46 31.38
N TRP A 1007 -18.93 -53.78 31.49
CA TRP A 1007 -19.52 -54.92 30.79
C TRP A 1007 -19.50 -54.77 29.27
N LEU A 1008 -19.69 -53.53 28.79
CA LEU A 1008 -19.63 -53.22 27.36
C LEU A 1008 -18.20 -53.32 26.82
N LEU A 1009 -17.20 -52.84 27.58
CA LEU A 1009 -15.80 -52.84 27.15
C LEU A 1009 -15.09 -54.18 27.34
N HIS A 1010 -15.36 -54.87 28.45
CA HIS A 1010 -14.64 -56.07 28.88
C HIS A 1010 -15.61 -57.23 29.14
N PRO A 1011 -16.29 -57.74 28.10
CA PRO A 1011 -17.23 -58.84 28.25
C PRO A 1011 -16.56 -60.07 28.86
N GLY A 1012 -17.14 -60.64 29.91
CA GLY A 1012 -16.64 -61.85 30.58
C GLY A 1012 -15.59 -61.62 31.67
N LEU A 1013 -15.12 -60.37 31.83
CA LEU A 1013 -14.18 -60.00 32.89
C LEU A 1013 -14.82 -60.08 34.29
N PHE A 1014 -16.12 -59.77 34.36
CA PHE A 1014 -16.92 -59.75 35.58
C PHE A 1014 -18.14 -60.67 35.47
N ASP A 1015 -18.57 -61.26 36.58
CA ASP A 1015 -19.82 -62.01 36.71
C ASP A 1015 -21.04 -61.07 36.82
N SER A 1016 -22.25 -61.64 36.77
CA SER A 1016 -23.54 -60.92 36.91
C SER A 1016 -23.68 -60.09 38.19
N MET A 1017 -22.85 -60.33 39.20
CA MET A 1017 -22.83 -59.62 40.47
C MET A 1017 -21.73 -58.54 40.51
N GLY A 1018 -21.02 -58.30 39.40
CA GLY A 1018 -19.93 -57.32 39.31
C GLY A 1018 -18.61 -57.78 39.94
N ARG A 1019 -18.45 -59.08 40.23
CA ARG A 1019 -17.21 -59.64 40.78
C ARG A 1019 -16.33 -60.16 39.64
N MET A 1020 -15.02 -60.04 39.76
CA MET A 1020 -14.13 -60.61 38.74
C MET A 1020 -14.27 -62.13 38.65
N THR A 1021 -14.36 -62.64 37.43
CA THR A 1021 -14.34 -64.09 37.18
C THR A 1021 -12.93 -64.65 37.37
N PRO A 1022 -12.74 -65.95 37.65
CA PRO A 1022 -11.41 -66.55 37.69
C PRO A 1022 -10.61 -66.33 36.40
N ALA A 1023 -11.26 -66.50 35.24
CA ALA A 1023 -10.67 -66.23 33.94
C ALA A 1023 -10.32 -64.73 33.77
N GLY A 1024 -11.14 -63.84 34.32
CA GLY A 1024 -10.89 -62.41 34.35
C GLY A 1024 -9.67 -62.02 35.18
N ILE A 1025 -9.51 -62.59 36.38
CA ILE A 1025 -8.33 -62.40 37.24
C ILE A 1025 -7.06 -62.86 36.52
N ASP A 1026 -7.10 -64.04 35.89
CA ASP A 1026 -5.97 -64.58 35.14
C ASP A 1026 -5.63 -63.72 33.92
N THR A 1027 -6.63 -63.13 33.28
CA THR A 1027 -6.44 -62.22 32.15
C THR A 1027 -5.78 -60.93 32.60
N VAL A 1028 -6.28 -60.29 33.67
CA VAL A 1028 -5.66 -59.09 34.24
C VAL A 1028 -4.21 -59.36 34.60
N ARG A 1029 -3.92 -60.44 35.34
CA ARG A 1029 -2.53 -60.78 35.72
C ARG A 1029 -1.62 -61.00 34.51
N ARG A 1030 -2.12 -61.66 33.47
CA ARG A 1030 -1.35 -61.92 32.24
C ARG A 1030 -1.10 -60.65 31.43
N VAL A 1031 -2.09 -59.76 31.35
CA VAL A 1031 -1.91 -58.45 30.70
C VAL A 1031 -0.93 -57.61 31.52
N SER A 1032 -1.11 -57.51 32.84
CA SER A 1032 -0.20 -56.78 33.73
C SER A 1032 1.25 -57.24 33.60
N ALA A 1033 1.51 -58.55 33.49
CA ALA A 1033 2.85 -59.09 33.29
C ALA A 1033 3.47 -58.77 31.91
N ARG A 1034 2.65 -58.43 30.91
CA ARG A 1034 3.11 -57.98 29.58
C ARG A 1034 3.32 -56.48 29.52
N SER A 1035 2.50 -55.71 30.26
CA SER A 1035 2.53 -54.24 30.22
C SER A 1035 3.51 -53.60 31.21
N PHE A 1036 4.13 -54.36 32.12
CA PHE A 1036 5.04 -53.84 33.15
C PHE A 1036 6.23 -54.78 33.41
N GLY A 1037 7.44 -54.28 33.15
CA GLY A 1037 8.72 -54.95 33.35
C GLY A 1037 9.54 -54.44 34.54
N GLU A 1038 10.73 -55.02 34.73
CA GLU A 1038 11.64 -54.70 35.84
C GLU A 1038 12.27 -53.30 35.78
N ASP A 1039 12.07 -52.51 34.73
CA ASP A 1039 12.59 -51.14 34.62
C ASP A 1039 11.48 -50.10 34.36
N ASP A 1040 10.22 -50.55 34.28
CA ASP A 1040 9.11 -49.68 33.93
C ASP A 1040 8.60 -48.86 35.12
N ASP A 1041 8.02 -47.71 34.80
CA ASP A 1041 7.34 -46.87 35.76
C ASP A 1041 5.85 -47.24 35.88
N MET A 1042 5.40 -47.52 37.11
CA MET A 1042 4.08 -48.08 37.35
C MET A 1042 2.93 -47.17 36.85
N PRO A 1043 2.91 -45.85 37.15
CA PRO A 1043 1.93 -44.92 36.59
C PRO A 1043 1.97 -44.85 35.07
N ALA A 1044 3.14 -44.97 34.44
CA ALA A 1044 3.30 -44.96 32.98
C ALA A 1044 2.69 -46.19 32.30
N SER A 1045 2.74 -47.36 32.95
CA SER A 1045 2.21 -48.62 32.42
C SER A 1045 0.69 -48.80 32.55
N VAL A 1046 -0.01 -47.98 33.36
CA VAL A 1046 -1.47 -48.12 33.60
C VAL A 1046 -2.26 -48.09 32.29
N MET A 1047 -1.95 -47.13 31.42
CA MET A 1047 -2.72 -46.93 30.18
C MET A 1047 -2.39 -47.97 29.12
N GLN A 1048 -1.15 -48.45 29.09
CA GLN A 1048 -0.76 -49.60 28.27
C GLN A 1048 -1.56 -50.84 28.68
N PHE A 1049 -1.64 -51.12 29.99
CA PHE A 1049 -2.44 -52.22 30.53
C PHE A 1049 -3.90 -52.13 30.06
N LEU A 1050 -4.55 -50.97 30.20
CA LEU A 1050 -5.94 -50.81 29.77
C LEU A 1050 -6.11 -51.01 28.25
N SER A 1051 -5.15 -50.55 27.45
CA SER A 1051 -5.19 -50.73 25.99
C SER A 1051 -4.96 -52.19 25.57
N GLU A 1052 -4.04 -52.91 26.21
CA GLU A 1052 -3.81 -54.34 25.97
C GLU A 1052 -4.97 -55.19 26.49
N LEU A 1053 -5.62 -54.77 27.59
CA LEU A 1053 -6.78 -55.46 28.15
C LEU A 1053 -7.97 -55.40 27.18
N ARG A 1054 -8.28 -54.22 26.62
CA ARG A 1054 -9.34 -54.06 25.61
C ARG A 1054 -9.12 -54.94 24.36
N ARG A 1055 -7.87 -55.28 24.05
CA ARG A 1055 -7.48 -56.14 22.93
C ARG A 1055 -7.42 -57.63 23.28
N SER A 1056 -7.48 -57.98 24.55
CA SER A 1056 -7.29 -59.36 24.98
C SER A 1056 -8.58 -60.16 24.83
N PRO A 1057 -8.57 -61.32 24.13
CA PRO A 1057 -9.75 -62.15 24.01
C PRO A 1057 -10.08 -62.77 25.36
N ILE A 1058 -11.20 -62.36 25.96
CA ILE A 1058 -11.77 -63.01 27.14
C ILE A 1058 -12.70 -64.11 26.64
N VAL A 1059 -12.46 -65.35 27.04
CA VAL A 1059 -13.30 -66.49 26.64
C VAL A 1059 -14.72 -66.25 27.17
N ALA A 1060 -15.65 -66.05 26.24
CA ALA A 1060 -17.04 -65.74 26.52
C ALA A 1060 -17.83 -66.99 26.92
N ASP A 1061 -17.65 -67.45 28.16
CA ASP A 1061 -18.62 -68.37 28.75
C ASP A 1061 -19.79 -67.56 29.32
N GLN A 1062 -20.83 -67.43 28.48
CA GLN A 1062 -22.21 -67.02 28.79
C GLN A 1062 -22.40 -65.61 29.37
N LEU A 1063 -22.77 -64.65 28.50
CA LEU A 1063 -23.19 -63.30 28.91
C LEU A 1063 -24.66 -63.06 28.54
N THR A 1064 -25.52 -63.07 29.55
CA THR A 1064 -26.75 -62.27 29.57
C THR A 1064 -26.49 -61.05 30.47
N PRO A 1065 -26.85 -59.82 30.07
CA PRO A 1065 -26.72 -58.63 30.92
C PRO A 1065 -27.51 -58.79 32.24
N PRO A 1066 -27.08 -58.20 33.37
CA PRO A 1066 -27.92 -58.12 34.55
C PRO A 1066 -28.95 -57.01 34.33
N GLY A 1067 -30.21 -57.41 34.13
CA GLY A 1067 -31.38 -56.51 34.14
C GLY A 1067 -31.72 -55.90 32.78
N ASN A 1068 -32.66 -56.55 32.09
CA ASN A 1068 -33.83 -55.85 31.55
C ASN A 1068 -34.89 -55.81 32.65
#